data_AF-A0A948TM34-F1
#
_entry.id   AF-A0A948TM34-F1
#
_cell.length_a   1.000
_cell.length_b   1.000
_cell.length_c   1.000
_cell.angle_alpha   90.00
_cell.angle_beta   90.00
_cell.angle_gamma   90.00
#
_symmetry.space_group_name_H-M   'P 1'
#
loop_
_entity.id
_entity.type
_entity.pdbx_description
1 polymer ?
#
loop_
_entity_poly.entity_id
_entity_poly.type
_entity_poly.pdbx_seq_one_letter_code
_entity_poly.pdbx_strand_id
1 'polypeptide(L)'
;MKKFKHLMNAGLLGSVIALGSCSEEKIIDLNTGGEGSSSQAEAVDCTVNATIKSLKTFETRANWQNEAYAWNAQDAFTVWEQKEGAGYNFTISTGYDGSAPAATAEFAGKMPLVDGHKLVAVYPFKEASTFDEIATFAIPAECTQAAGNAELGAYSFMVATTNVTDGAIPDLEFAPLTATLQFDLKNVAKEDLKVRRITVESNGEVFPGAMKINSNGEVESVSDMRKSLSLNMSDQTVAPNASLNGYLNIIPTQYNADANKINGETGISLKATVVNSKDEEQVITILSNVALKDMNEKTGMDMEASAYQFAAGKRYKITCELDNFRIPEEGYVADEEGNATIYNLDGLIKWSADEAAKSKTVTLMAVPGDEDSWTKEVDFEGKEWKAIDFFAGTFNGNGFTFKNMKGCFAKTNGGTIKDLTFENATISTAESSSAGLILTNNGTLENITISNINMNVSANTAGALAASNSGTVAGCTLESGTINITVSADGMAGGLIGSSTGNITDCKVGKSDVSLSVDCSNYKVNVGGLLGQTPNAAGKQQITNSSVSSSVTVSTTGTTPNPNIGGLVGWLASGSISASSASATFDVAMGSIGGLVGQIQSPNPGSITLCYASGSLNIKEGGFSSSNVGGLIGKTFNTKVQISSCYTTFTLPETANKLGGIQGDCGGASAPAYTACFYTQEGVAAINNPVNTEIPTLKDLAPISTADLKGKASEMNAAASTAGCTAYQFAENSSDTEPLIIKAAE
;
A
#
# COMPACT_ATOMS: atom_id res chain seq x y z
N MET A 1 -1.52 -22.77 35.34
CA MET A 1 -0.90 -24.11 35.12
C MET A 1 -0.69 -24.22 33.61
N LYS A 2 0.48 -23.83 33.08
CA LYS A 2 1.68 -24.65 32.75
C LYS A 2 1.34 -25.78 31.76
N LYS A 3 1.92 -25.98 30.56
CA LYS A 3 3.04 -25.45 29.73
C LYS A 3 2.80 -26.04 28.30
N PHE A 4 2.99 -25.35 27.18
CA PHE A 4 4.25 -25.15 26.41
C PHE A 4 5.02 -26.42 25.98
N LYS A 5 5.16 -26.63 24.64
CA LYS A 5 6.36 -26.99 23.80
C LYS A 5 5.91 -27.84 22.58
N HIS A 6 5.95 -27.42 21.31
CA HIS A 6 7.02 -26.97 20.39
C HIS A 6 8.03 -28.08 19.95
N LEU A 7 8.17 -28.19 18.61
CA LEU A 7 9.37 -28.49 17.80
C LEU A 7 9.60 -29.88 17.15
N MET A 8 9.58 -29.82 15.81
CA MET A 8 10.59 -30.26 14.81
C MET A 8 10.67 -31.70 14.29
N ASN A 9 10.50 -31.77 12.95
CA ASN A 9 11.34 -32.39 11.92
C ASN A 9 12.19 -33.62 12.29
N ALA A 10 12.05 -34.68 11.51
CA ALA A 10 13.00 -35.09 10.48
C ALA A 10 12.68 -36.53 10.06
N GLY A 11 12.69 -36.78 8.75
CA GLY A 11 12.43 -38.11 8.21
C GLY A 11 13.50 -39.12 8.55
N LEU A 12 13.17 -40.39 8.39
CA LEU A 12 14.08 -41.34 7.78
C LEU A 12 13.31 -42.60 7.37
N LEU A 13 13.65 -43.08 6.18
CA LEU A 13 13.35 -44.39 5.62
C LEU A 13 13.51 -45.51 6.66
N GLY A 14 12.60 -46.48 6.62
CA GLY A 14 12.70 -47.68 7.46
C GLY A 14 11.60 -48.68 7.18
N SER A 15 11.84 -49.51 6.16
CA SER A 15 11.24 -50.83 5.93
C SER A 15 10.60 -51.49 7.16
N VAL A 16 9.32 -51.84 7.07
CA VAL A 16 8.71 -52.85 7.97
C VAL A 16 8.00 -53.91 7.14
N ILE A 17 8.60 -55.08 7.23
CA ILE A 17 8.17 -56.42 6.86
C ILE A 17 6.69 -56.64 7.23
N ALA A 18 5.90 -57.07 6.25
CA ALA A 18 4.56 -57.60 6.46
C ALA A 18 4.64 -58.91 7.26
N LEU A 19 4.01 -58.93 8.43
CA LEU A 19 3.58 -60.15 9.12
C LEU A 19 2.05 -60.14 9.11
N GLY A 20 1.48 -61.18 8.49
CA GLY A 20 0.05 -61.30 8.30
C GLY A 20 -0.72 -61.63 9.58
N SER A 21 -2.04 -61.46 9.51
CA SER A 21 -2.98 -62.50 9.96
C SER A 21 -4.42 -62.13 9.58
N CYS A 22 -5.13 -63.19 9.20
CA CYS A 22 -6.55 -63.45 9.43
C CYS A 22 -7.61 -62.59 8.73
N SER A 23 -8.13 -63.22 7.67
CA SER A 23 -9.50 -63.18 7.16
C SER A 23 -10.57 -63.11 8.27
N GLU A 24 -11.50 -62.17 8.13
CA GLU A 24 -12.86 -62.30 8.67
C GLU A 24 -13.82 -62.65 7.54
N GLU A 25 -14.50 -63.78 7.73
CA GLU A 25 -15.56 -64.34 6.91
C GLU A 25 -16.75 -63.37 6.83
N LYS A 26 -17.23 -63.10 5.61
CA LYS A 26 -18.55 -62.52 5.41
C LYS A 26 -19.52 -63.60 4.95
N ILE A 27 -20.52 -63.82 5.78
CA ILE A 27 -21.63 -64.78 5.65
C ILE A 27 -22.35 -64.58 4.31
N ILE A 28 -22.52 -65.68 3.59
CA ILE A 28 -23.28 -65.82 2.33
C ILE A 28 -24.77 -65.96 2.68
N ASP A 29 -25.62 -65.12 2.07
CA ASP A 29 -27.06 -65.34 2.02
C ASP A 29 -27.44 -65.98 0.67
N LEU A 30 -28.05 -67.16 0.73
CA LEU A 30 -28.39 -68.04 -0.40
C LEU A 30 -29.83 -67.78 -0.84
N ASN A 31 -30.03 -67.22 -2.05
CA ASN A 31 -30.97 -67.69 -3.08
C ASN A 31 -31.30 -66.60 -4.12
N THR A 32 -30.86 -66.80 -5.37
CA THR A 32 -31.74 -67.04 -6.53
C THR A 32 -30.88 -67.40 -7.76
N GLY A 33 -31.02 -68.65 -8.22
CA GLY A 33 -31.00 -69.04 -9.64
C GLY A 33 -29.82 -68.64 -10.55
N GLY A 34 -28.79 -69.49 -10.58
CA GLY A 34 -28.08 -69.96 -11.77
C GLY A 34 -27.71 -68.98 -12.90
N GLU A 35 -26.46 -68.52 -12.87
CA GLU A 35 -25.45 -68.70 -13.93
C GLU A 35 -24.07 -68.71 -13.24
N GLY A 36 -23.10 -69.42 -13.80
CA GLY A 36 -21.94 -69.99 -13.10
C GLY A 36 -21.10 -69.03 -12.24
N SER A 37 -20.57 -69.55 -11.13
CA SER A 37 -19.52 -68.90 -10.36
C SER A 37 -18.33 -68.58 -11.27
N SER A 38 -18.01 -67.30 -11.45
CA SER A 38 -16.66 -66.92 -11.88
C SER A 38 -15.73 -67.33 -10.75
N SER A 39 -14.94 -68.38 -10.97
CA SER A 39 -13.64 -68.46 -10.31
C SER A 39 -12.96 -67.12 -10.57
N GLN A 40 -12.64 -66.34 -9.53
CA GLN A 40 -11.72 -65.20 -9.71
C GLN A 40 -10.50 -65.75 -10.43
N ALA A 41 -10.29 -65.33 -11.68
CA ALA A 41 -9.11 -65.75 -12.41
C ALA A 41 -7.89 -65.34 -11.60
N GLU A 42 -6.93 -66.24 -11.41
CA GLU A 42 -5.70 -65.88 -10.69
C GLU A 42 -4.97 -64.78 -11.46
N ALA A 43 -4.46 -63.78 -10.74
CA ALA A 43 -3.73 -62.69 -11.36
C ALA A 43 -2.43 -63.22 -11.97
N VAL A 44 -2.22 -62.96 -13.26
CA VAL A 44 -1.04 -63.40 -14.03
C VAL A 44 -0.15 -62.22 -14.37
N ASP A 45 1.15 -62.47 -14.48
CA ASP A 45 2.09 -61.48 -15.00
C ASP A 45 1.80 -61.27 -16.49
N CYS A 46 1.66 -60.01 -16.90
CA CYS A 46 1.33 -59.65 -18.26
C CYS A 46 2.11 -58.41 -18.70
N THR A 47 2.38 -58.34 -19.99
CA THR A 47 3.00 -57.18 -20.62
C THR A 47 2.07 -56.62 -21.70
N VAL A 48 2.18 -55.31 -21.93
CA VAL A 48 1.39 -54.61 -22.95
C VAL A 48 2.22 -53.50 -23.56
N ASN A 49 2.13 -53.32 -24.89
CA ASN A 49 2.67 -52.12 -25.51
C ASN A 49 1.66 -51.00 -25.36
N ALA A 50 2.08 -49.89 -24.76
CA ALA A 50 1.30 -48.67 -24.67
C ALA A 50 1.84 -47.65 -25.67
N THR A 51 0.98 -47.19 -26.57
CA THR A 51 1.28 -46.15 -27.55
C THR A 51 0.49 -44.90 -27.21
N ILE A 52 1.13 -43.73 -27.19
CA ILE A 52 0.44 -42.45 -27.06
C ILE A 52 -0.08 -42.04 -28.44
N LYS A 53 -1.40 -41.87 -28.56
CA LYS A 53 -2.07 -41.50 -29.81
C LYS A 53 -1.62 -40.13 -30.30
N SER A 54 -0.91 -40.10 -31.41
CA SER A 54 -0.72 -38.88 -32.18
C SER A 54 -2.00 -38.57 -32.96
N LEU A 55 -2.75 -37.54 -32.54
CA LEU A 55 -3.92 -37.08 -33.29
C LEU A 55 -3.47 -36.56 -34.67
N LYS A 56 -3.93 -37.20 -35.76
CA LYS A 56 -3.66 -36.79 -37.15
C LYS A 56 -4.07 -35.32 -37.36
N THR A 57 -3.23 -34.60 -38.11
CA THR A 57 -3.45 -33.27 -38.72
C THR A 57 -3.66 -32.09 -37.77
N PHE A 58 -2.69 -31.79 -36.91
CA PHE A 58 -2.44 -30.41 -36.47
C PHE A 58 -0.92 -30.24 -36.39
N GLU A 59 -0.36 -29.43 -37.30
CA GLU A 59 1.06 -29.10 -37.26
C GLU A 59 1.38 -28.46 -35.90
N THR A 60 2.36 -29.05 -35.22
CA THR A 60 2.92 -28.65 -33.91
C THR A 60 2.12 -29.08 -32.65
N ARG A 61 2.54 -30.18 -32.00
CA ARG A 61 2.14 -30.62 -30.65
C ARG A 61 3.32 -31.28 -29.94
N ALA A 62 3.41 -31.23 -28.60
CA ALA A 62 3.76 -32.36 -27.70
C ALA A 62 4.20 -31.99 -26.26
N ASN A 63 4.11 -32.97 -25.33
CA ASN A 63 5.00 -33.11 -24.16
C ASN A 63 6.46 -33.19 -24.63
N TRP A 64 7.37 -32.44 -24.02
CA TRP A 64 8.51 -31.91 -24.79
C TRP A 64 9.87 -32.54 -24.46
N GLN A 65 10.26 -33.56 -25.25
CA GLN A 65 11.62 -33.69 -25.79
C GLN A 65 11.49 -34.00 -27.29
N ASN A 66 12.16 -33.25 -28.17
CA ASN A 66 12.09 -33.42 -29.64
C ASN A 66 10.66 -33.45 -30.23
N GLU A 67 9.74 -32.63 -29.72
CA GLU A 67 8.42 -32.41 -30.34
C GLU A 67 7.44 -33.61 -30.34
N ALA A 68 7.54 -34.59 -29.40
CA ALA A 68 6.60 -35.71 -29.29
C ALA A 68 6.29 -36.16 -27.84
N TYR A 69 5.02 -36.49 -27.52
CA TYR A 69 4.66 -37.16 -26.26
C TYR A 69 5.37 -38.51 -26.22
N ALA A 70 6.19 -38.71 -25.19
CA ALA A 70 6.97 -39.92 -25.02
C ALA A 70 6.85 -40.42 -23.57
N TRP A 71 6.91 -41.72 -23.43
CA TRP A 71 7.01 -42.36 -22.13
C TRP A 71 8.37 -42.08 -21.50
N ASN A 72 8.41 -42.02 -20.18
CA ASN A 72 9.63 -41.88 -19.39
C ASN A 72 9.82 -43.13 -18.54
N ALA A 73 11.06 -43.37 -18.11
CA ALA A 73 11.40 -44.54 -17.30
C ALA A 73 10.63 -44.64 -15.96
N GLN A 74 10.00 -43.56 -15.50
CA GLN A 74 9.23 -43.50 -14.25
C GLN A 74 7.71 -43.50 -14.48
N ASP A 75 7.27 -43.54 -15.73
CA ASP A 75 5.85 -43.51 -16.04
C ASP A 75 5.18 -44.84 -15.66
N ALA A 76 3.98 -44.73 -15.13
CA ALA A 76 3.11 -45.82 -14.76
C ALA A 76 1.65 -45.41 -15.00
N PHE A 77 0.77 -46.39 -15.22
CA PHE A 77 -0.66 -46.17 -15.38
C PHE A 77 -1.47 -47.22 -14.63
N THR A 78 -2.75 -46.91 -14.38
CA THR A 78 -3.69 -47.82 -13.74
C THR A 78 -4.58 -48.45 -14.80
N VAL A 79 -4.68 -49.77 -14.85
CA VAL A 79 -5.67 -50.51 -15.65
C VAL A 79 -6.82 -50.91 -14.77
N TRP A 80 -8.03 -50.51 -15.14
CA TRP A 80 -9.26 -50.87 -14.45
C TRP A 80 -10.03 -51.91 -15.24
N GLU A 81 -10.42 -52.98 -14.56
CA GLU A 81 -11.29 -54.02 -15.13
C GLU A 81 -12.74 -53.75 -14.70
N GLN A 82 -13.65 -53.63 -15.68
CA GLN A 82 -14.99 -53.07 -15.45
C GLN A 82 -15.91 -53.98 -14.60
N LYS A 83 -15.70 -55.30 -14.56
CA LYS A 83 -16.64 -56.26 -13.93
C LYS A 83 -16.27 -56.67 -12.51
N GLU A 84 -14.98 -56.73 -12.19
CA GLU A 84 -14.40 -57.10 -10.89
C GLU A 84 -14.08 -55.87 -10.04
N GLY A 85 -14.02 -54.69 -10.66
CA GLY A 85 -13.92 -53.41 -9.94
C GLY A 85 -12.59 -53.20 -9.22
N ALA A 86 -11.48 -53.66 -9.81
CA ALA A 86 -10.13 -53.50 -9.27
C ALA A 86 -9.21 -52.72 -10.23
N GLY A 87 -8.35 -51.88 -9.65
CA GLY A 87 -7.29 -51.14 -10.36
C GLY A 87 -5.95 -51.84 -10.25
N TYR A 88 -5.27 -52.03 -11.37
CA TYR A 88 -4.01 -52.75 -11.49
C TYR A 88 -2.89 -51.81 -11.95
N ASN A 89 -1.74 -51.88 -11.29
CA ASN A 89 -0.57 -51.07 -11.61
C ASN A 89 0.21 -51.66 -12.79
N PHE A 90 0.55 -50.81 -13.76
CA PHE A 90 1.44 -51.12 -14.86
C PHE A 90 2.60 -50.13 -14.88
N THR A 91 3.82 -50.67 -14.76
CA THR A 91 5.08 -49.89 -14.79
C THR A 91 5.89 -50.24 -16.02
N ILE A 92 6.67 -49.29 -16.53
CA ILE A 92 7.50 -49.52 -17.71
C ILE A 92 8.50 -50.67 -17.50
N SER A 93 8.71 -51.50 -18.52
CA SER A 93 9.60 -52.66 -18.47
C SER A 93 11.07 -52.26 -18.25
N THR A 94 11.85 -53.13 -17.58
CA THR A 94 13.25 -52.86 -17.18
C THR A 94 14.25 -52.66 -18.33
N GLY A 95 13.83 -52.88 -19.59
CA GLY A 95 14.64 -52.69 -20.80
C GLY A 95 14.49 -51.32 -21.46
N TYR A 96 13.72 -50.40 -20.88
CA TYR A 96 13.46 -49.08 -21.46
C TYR A 96 14.69 -48.17 -21.42
N ASP A 97 15.09 -47.63 -22.56
CA ASP A 97 16.15 -46.63 -22.64
C ASP A 97 15.61 -45.25 -22.22
N GLY A 98 15.76 -44.93 -20.94
CA GLY A 98 15.37 -43.63 -20.40
C GLY A 98 16.12 -42.43 -21.01
N SER A 99 17.18 -42.66 -21.80
CA SER A 99 17.87 -41.60 -22.55
C SER A 99 17.28 -41.34 -23.94
N ALA A 100 16.40 -42.23 -24.42
CA ALA A 100 15.71 -42.12 -25.70
C ALA A 100 14.19 -42.33 -25.53
N PRO A 101 13.46 -41.34 -24.99
CA PRO A 101 12.01 -41.42 -24.82
C PRO A 101 11.28 -41.74 -26.13
N ALA A 102 10.31 -42.65 -26.09
CA ALA A 102 9.53 -43.09 -27.24
C ALA A 102 8.02 -42.98 -26.99
N ALA A 103 7.26 -42.76 -28.07
CA ALA A 103 5.80 -42.72 -28.04
C ALA A 103 5.17 -44.09 -27.76
N THR A 104 5.94 -45.16 -27.88
CA THR A 104 5.55 -46.54 -27.60
C THR A 104 6.54 -47.17 -26.64
N ALA A 105 6.04 -47.77 -25.57
CA ALA A 105 6.85 -48.51 -24.61
C ALA A 105 6.10 -49.75 -24.11
N GLU A 106 6.85 -50.76 -23.71
CA GLU A 106 6.30 -51.94 -23.07
C GLU A 106 6.14 -51.68 -21.56
N PHE A 107 4.98 -52.03 -21.03
CA PHE A 107 4.66 -51.97 -19.61
C PHE A 107 4.35 -53.36 -19.09
N ALA A 108 4.73 -53.62 -17.85
CA ALA A 108 4.46 -54.87 -17.15
C ALA A 108 3.56 -54.63 -15.93
N GLY A 109 2.64 -55.55 -15.69
CA GLY A 109 1.71 -55.51 -14.57
C GLY A 109 1.19 -56.91 -14.23
N LYS A 110 0.38 -57.01 -13.17
CA LYS A 110 -0.20 -58.27 -12.72
C LYS A 110 -1.70 -58.13 -12.52
N MET A 111 -2.50 -58.85 -13.31
CA MET A 111 -3.95 -58.78 -13.25
C MET A 111 -4.63 -60.06 -13.75
N PRO A 112 -5.89 -60.33 -13.38
CA PRO A 112 -6.69 -61.39 -13.98
C PRO A 112 -7.02 -61.06 -15.43
N LEU A 113 -6.87 -62.03 -16.33
CA LEU A 113 -7.20 -61.90 -17.74
C LEU A 113 -8.40 -62.78 -18.07
N VAL A 114 -9.56 -62.15 -18.28
CA VAL A 114 -10.81 -62.83 -18.63
C VAL A 114 -11.27 -62.30 -19.99
N ASP A 115 -11.32 -63.18 -21.00
CA ASP A 115 -11.65 -62.79 -22.36
C ASP A 115 -12.99 -62.06 -22.48
N GLY A 116 -13.00 -61.00 -23.29
CA GLY A 116 -14.15 -60.13 -23.49
C GLY A 116 -14.40 -59.12 -22.37
N HIS A 117 -13.60 -59.11 -21.30
CA HIS A 117 -13.68 -58.07 -20.27
C HIS A 117 -13.10 -56.76 -20.79
N LYS A 118 -13.81 -55.65 -20.51
CA LYS A 118 -13.39 -54.31 -20.92
C LYS A 118 -12.43 -53.72 -19.90
N LEU A 119 -11.34 -53.16 -20.43
CA LEU A 119 -10.30 -52.50 -19.68
C LEU A 119 -10.30 -50.99 -19.98
N VAL A 120 -10.13 -50.19 -18.93
CA VAL A 120 -9.89 -48.74 -19.03
C VAL A 120 -8.56 -48.44 -18.36
N ALA A 121 -7.58 -47.99 -19.13
CA ALA A 121 -6.28 -47.58 -18.60
C ALA A 121 -6.21 -46.07 -18.47
N VAL A 122 -5.76 -45.55 -17.33
CA VAL A 122 -5.61 -44.11 -17.08
C VAL A 122 -4.20 -43.75 -16.64
N TYR A 123 -3.70 -42.63 -17.14
CA TYR A 123 -2.41 -42.05 -16.77
C TYR A 123 -2.60 -40.64 -16.18
N PRO A 124 -1.80 -40.23 -15.18
CA PRO A 124 -0.78 -41.01 -14.50
C PRO A 124 -1.38 -42.08 -13.57
N PHE A 125 -0.55 -43.00 -13.11
CA PHE A 125 -0.92 -44.01 -12.13
C PHE A 125 -1.62 -43.39 -10.91
N LYS A 126 -2.72 -44.03 -10.52
CA LYS A 126 -3.47 -43.75 -9.30
C LYS A 126 -3.79 -45.06 -8.59
N GLU A 127 -3.45 -45.13 -7.31
CA GLU A 127 -3.99 -46.16 -6.44
C GLU A 127 -5.49 -45.90 -6.23
N ALA A 128 -6.31 -46.92 -6.46
CA ALA A 128 -7.75 -46.80 -6.33
C ALA A 128 -8.40 -48.15 -6.08
N SER A 129 -9.41 -48.14 -5.21
CA SER A 129 -10.27 -49.28 -4.88
C SER A 129 -11.64 -49.19 -5.57
N THR A 130 -11.97 -48.06 -6.17
CA THR A 130 -13.21 -47.85 -6.94
C THR A 130 -12.93 -47.13 -8.26
N PHE A 131 -13.80 -47.30 -9.26
CA PHE A 131 -13.63 -46.63 -10.54
C PHE A 131 -13.69 -45.10 -10.40
N ASP A 132 -14.54 -44.59 -9.50
CA ASP A 132 -14.72 -43.16 -9.28
C ASP A 132 -13.43 -42.46 -8.81
N GLU A 133 -12.56 -43.17 -8.08
CA GLU A 133 -11.26 -42.68 -7.60
C GLU A 133 -10.25 -42.46 -8.74
N ILE A 134 -10.30 -43.27 -9.80
CA ILE A 134 -9.47 -43.08 -10.99
C ILE A 134 -10.13 -42.18 -12.05
N ALA A 135 -11.47 -42.11 -12.05
CA ALA A 135 -12.26 -41.42 -13.05
C ALA A 135 -12.15 -39.89 -12.97
N THR A 136 -11.74 -39.36 -11.83
CA THR A 136 -11.67 -37.90 -11.58
C THR A 136 -10.24 -37.40 -11.71
N PHE A 137 -10.02 -36.40 -12.54
CA PHE A 137 -8.73 -35.72 -12.72
C PHE A 137 -8.86 -34.25 -12.34
N ALA A 138 -7.93 -33.74 -11.54
CA ALA A 138 -7.92 -32.37 -11.06
C ALA A 138 -6.55 -31.73 -11.29
N ILE A 139 -6.56 -30.46 -11.68
CA ILE A 139 -5.35 -29.63 -11.81
C ILE A 139 -5.48 -28.50 -10.77
N PRO A 140 -4.46 -28.22 -9.94
CA PRO A 140 -4.52 -27.12 -8.98
C PRO A 140 -4.65 -25.76 -9.69
N ALA A 141 -5.09 -24.74 -8.96
CA ALA A 141 -5.16 -23.37 -9.50
C ALA A 141 -3.75 -22.79 -9.77
N GLU A 142 -2.75 -23.25 -9.02
CA GLU A 142 -1.34 -22.93 -9.22
C GLU A 142 -0.52 -24.21 -9.39
N CYS A 143 0.17 -24.33 -10.52
CA CYS A 143 1.16 -25.37 -10.79
C CYS A 143 2.57 -24.83 -10.57
N THR A 144 3.56 -25.70 -10.34
CA THR A 144 4.95 -25.28 -10.12
C THR A 144 5.87 -25.83 -11.20
N GLN A 145 6.81 -25.01 -11.65
CA GLN A 145 7.97 -25.38 -12.46
C GLN A 145 9.22 -24.87 -11.77
N ALA A 146 10.09 -25.79 -11.35
CA ALA A 146 11.36 -25.47 -10.71
C ALA A 146 12.54 -25.91 -11.59
N ALA A 147 13.61 -25.12 -11.59
CA ALA A 147 14.87 -25.44 -12.29
C ALA A 147 14.72 -25.83 -13.78
N GLY A 148 13.78 -25.22 -14.50
CA GLY A 148 13.53 -25.48 -15.93
C GLY A 148 12.79 -26.78 -16.23
N ASN A 149 12.47 -27.60 -15.23
CA ASN A 149 11.76 -28.87 -15.41
C ASN A 149 10.28 -28.69 -15.08
N ALA A 150 9.43 -28.81 -16.10
CA ALA A 150 7.98 -28.78 -15.90
C ALA A 150 7.48 -30.11 -15.32
N GLU A 151 6.59 -30.05 -14.32
CA GLU A 151 5.95 -31.23 -13.71
C GLU A 151 4.83 -31.81 -14.60
N LEU A 152 5.10 -31.98 -15.90
CA LEU A 152 4.08 -32.39 -16.87
C LEU A 152 3.53 -33.79 -16.57
N GLY A 153 4.36 -34.72 -16.09
CA GLY A 153 3.94 -36.09 -15.79
C GLY A 153 2.81 -36.17 -14.75
N ALA A 154 2.74 -35.23 -13.79
CA ALA A 154 1.70 -35.21 -12.77
C ALA A 154 0.31 -34.80 -13.33
N TYR A 155 0.30 -34.06 -14.45
CA TYR A 155 -0.91 -33.40 -14.98
C TYR A 155 -1.17 -33.68 -16.47
N SER A 156 -0.41 -34.57 -17.11
CA SER A 156 -0.60 -34.98 -18.51
C SER A 156 -1.60 -36.14 -18.59
N PHE A 157 -2.88 -35.91 -18.31
CA PHE A 157 -3.85 -37.00 -18.22
C PHE A 157 -4.08 -37.68 -19.58
N MET A 158 -4.17 -39.01 -19.58
CA MET A 158 -4.46 -39.81 -20.78
C MET A 158 -5.33 -41.01 -20.44
N VAL A 159 -6.08 -41.52 -21.42
CA VAL A 159 -6.92 -42.72 -21.28
C VAL A 159 -6.80 -43.64 -22.48
N ALA A 160 -6.81 -44.95 -22.26
CA ALA A 160 -6.94 -45.97 -23.28
C ALA A 160 -8.05 -46.95 -22.89
N THR A 161 -8.70 -47.57 -23.88
CA THR A 161 -9.68 -48.62 -23.62
C THR A 161 -9.49 -49.78 -24.59
N THR A 162 -9.61 -51.01 -24.08
CA THR A 162 -9.51 -52.23 -24.89
C THR A 162 -10.35 -53.35 -24.28
N ASN A 163 -10.43 -54.50 -24.95
CA ASN A 163 -11.01 -55.72 -24.39
C ASN A 163 -9.94 -56.82 -24.33
N VAL A 164 -9.92 -57.61 -23.25
CA VAL A 164 -9.05 -58.80 -23.16
C VAL A 164 -9.41 -59.76 -24.29
N THR A 165 -8.40 -60.23 -25.03
CA THR A 165 -8.57 -61.13 -26.18
C THR A 165 -7.49 -62.21 -26.12
N ASP A 166 -7.88 -63.48 -26.27
CA ASP A 166 -7.00 -64.65 -26.25
C ASP A 166 -6.10 -64.73 -25.00
N GLY A 167 -6.63 -64.33 -23.84
CA GLY A 167 -5.92 -64.32 -22.57
C GLY A 167 -4.78 -63.29 -22.49
N ALA A 168 -4.82 -62.24 -23.31
CA ALA A 168 -3.84 -61.16 -23.33
C ALA A 168 -4.51 -59.77 -23.38
N ILE A 169 -3.76 -58.73 -23.00
CA ILE A 169 -4.15 -57.33 -23.17
C ILE A 169 -3.65 -56.88 -24.54
N PRO A 170 -4.52 -56.51 -25.49
CA PRO A 170 -4.08 -55.92 -26.76
C PRO A 170 -3.34 -54.61 -26.52
N ASP A 171 -2.52 -54.19 -27.50
CA ASP A 171 -1.81 -52.91 -27.45
C ASP A 171 -2.76 -51.76 -27.07
N LEU A 172 -2.34 -50.95 -26.10
CA LEU A 172 -3.12 -49.82 -25.59
C LEU A 172 -2.77 -48.56 -26.38
N GLU A 173 -3.78 -47.88 -26.90
CA GLU A 173 -3.62 -46.57 -27.56
C GLU A 173 -4.18 -45.47 -26.63
N PHE A 174 -3.29 -44.70 -25.99
CA PHE A 174 -3.63 -43.65 -25.04
C PHE A 174 -4.00 -42.34 -25.75
N ALA A 175 -5.23 -41.88 -25.57
CA ALA A 175 -5.69 -40.57 -26.00
C ALA A 175 -5.42 -39.51 -24.91
N PRO A 176 -4.78 -38.37 -25.24
CA PRO A 176 -4.62 -37.27 -24.31
C PRO A 176 -5.95 -36.66 -23.88
N LEU A 177 -6.04 -36.29 -22.60
CA LEU A 177 -7.19 -35.64 -21.98
C LEU A 177 -6.89 -34.19 -21.55
N THR A 178 -5.62 -33.77 -21.51
CA THR A 178 -5.21 -32.38 -21.19
C THR A 178 -4.68 -31.63 -22.41
N ALA A 179 -4.73 -30.30 -22.33
CA ALA A 179 -4.05 -29.40 -23.26
C ALA A 179 -2.86 -28.73 -22.54
N THR A 180 -1.88 -28.24 -23.30
CA THR A 180 -0.68 -27.61 -22.74
C THR A 180 -0.56 -26.18 -23.23
N LEU A 181 -0.48 -25.22 -22.31
CA LEU A 181 -0.04 -23.86 -22.58
C LEU A 181 1.49 -23.79 -22.44
N GLN A 182 2.17 -23.25 -23.44
CA GLN A 182 3.61 -22.99 -23.40
C GLN A 182 3.84 -21.49 -23.48
N PHE A 183 4.57 -20.94 -22.51
CA PHE A 183 4.96 -19.54 -22.46
C PHE A 183 6.43 -19.42 -22.85
N ASP A 184 6.71 -18.82 -24.00
CA ASP A 184 8.05 -18.50 -24.45
C ASP A 184 8.38 -17.07 -24.02
N LEU A 185 9.02 -16.93 -22.85
CA LEU A 185 9.33 -15.65 -22.23
C LEU A 185 10.69 -15.15 -22.69
N LYS A 186 10.73 -14.15 -23.57
CA LYS A 186 11.97 -13.51 -24.01
C LYS A 186 12.24 -12.28 -23.15
N ASN A 187 13.36 -12.26 -22.43
CA ASN A 187 13.79 -11.07 -21.72
C ASN A 187 14.33 -10.04 -22.71
N VAL A 188 13.62 -8.92 -22.87
CA VAL A 188 14.06 -7.76 -23.66
C VAL A 188 14.53 -6.60 -22.78
N ALA A 189 14.46 -6.75 -21.45
CA ALA A 189 15.07 -5.84 -20.49
C ALA A 189 16.61 -5.86 -20.60
N LYS A 190 17.23 -4.79 -20.08
CA LYS A 190 18.69 -4.64 -20.05
C LYS A 190 19.36 -5.32 -18.85
N GLU A 191 18.58 -5.94 -17.97
CA GLU A 191 19.02 -6.62 -16.75
C GLU A 191 18.48 -8.05 -16.64
N ASP A 192 19.06 -8.83 -15.72
CA ASP A 192 18.53 -10.15 -15.36
C ASP A 192 17.17 -9.99 -14.68
N LEU A 193 16.21 -10.81 -15.08
CA LEU A 193 14.91 -10.91 -14.43
C LEU A 193 14.76 -12.30 -13.80
N LYS A 194 14.29 -12.37 -12.55
CA LYS A 194 13.84 -13.64 -11.94
C LYS A 194 12.34 -13.76 -12.17
N VAL A 195 11.90 -14.75 -12.95
CA VAL A 195 10.48 -14.98 -13.20
C VAL A 195 9.90 -15.77 -12.03
N ARG A 196 9.00 -15.15 -11.29
CA ARG A 196 8.34 -15.74 -10.11
C ARG A 196 7.09 -16.52 -10.48
N ARG A 197 6.22 -15.89 -11.27
CA ARG A 197 4.89 -16.43 -11.56
C ARG A 197 4.36 -15.95 -12.89
N ILE A 198 3.63 -16.80 -13.59
CA ILE A 198 2.83 -16.45 -14.77
C ILE A 198 1.36 -16.68 -14.41
N THR A 199 0.49 -15.73 -14.73
CA THR A 199 -0.95 -15.83 -14.47
C THR A 199 -1.72 -15.61 -15.77
N VAL A 200 -2.56 -16.60 -16.11
CA VAL A 200 -3.56 -16.52 -17.19
C VAL A 200 -4.90 -16.23 -16.55
N GLU A 201 -5.59 -15.21 -17.04
CA GLU A 201 -6.88 -14.78 -16.51
C GLU A 201 -7.87 -14.56 -17.67
N SER A 202 -9.14 -14.87 -17.45
CA SER A 202 -10.21 -14.62 -18.41
C SER A 202 -11.29 -13.71 -17.82
N ASN A 203 -12.03 -13.03 -18.70
CA ASN A 203 -13.15 -12.17 -18.30
C ASN A 203 -14.40 -12.92 -17.76
N GLY A 204 -14.34 -14.25 -17.68
CA GLY A 204 -15.35 -15.13 -17.08
C GLY A 204 -14.75 -16.44 -16.55
N GLU A 205 -15.54 -17.29 -15.91
CA GLU A 205 -15.09 -18.60 -15.38
C GLU A 205 -15.06 -19.66 -16.48
N VAL A 206 -13.96 -19.73 -17.24
CA VAL A 206 -13.86 -20.57 -18.44
C VAL A 206 -12.88 -21.74 -18.30
N PHE A 207 -12.04 -21.76 -17.27
CA PHE A 207 -11.02 -22.79 -17.06
C PHE A 207 -11.53 -23.87 -16.10
N PRO A 208 -11.70 -25.13 -16.53
CA PRO A 208 -12.07 -26.20 -15.61
C PRO A 208 -10.92 -26.61 -14.69
N GLY A 209 -11.22 -26.78 -13.40
CA GLY A 209 -10.30 -27.29 -12.39
C GLY A 209 -10.30 -28.80 -12.26
N ALA A 210 -11.42 -29.46 -12.61
CA ALA A 210 -11.55 -30.91 -12.59
C ALA A 210 -12.39 -31.47 -13.75
N MET A 211 -12.10 -32.71 -14.15
CA MET A 211 -12.84 -33.48 -15.16
C MET A 211 -13.11 -34.91 -14.68
N LYS A 212 -14.26 -35.47 -15.09
CA LYS A 212 -14.64 -36.86 -14.81
C LYS A 212 -14.83 -37.65 -16.11
N ILE A 213 -14.30 -38.87 -16.16
CA ILE A 213 -14.57 -39.84 -17.24
C ILE A 213 -15.59 -40.90 -16.81
N ASN A 214 -16.32 -41.46 -17.75
CA ASN A 214 -17.19 -42.61 -17.52
C ASN A 214 -16.42 -43.94 -17.65
N SER A 215 -17.07 -45.06 -17.33
CA SER A 215 -16.48 -46.41 -17.46
C SER A 215 -16.18 -46.84 -18.89
N ASN A 216 -16.49 -46.00 -19.89
CA ASN A 216 -16.10 -46.21 -21.28
C ASN A 216 -14.86 -45.40 -21.68
N GLY A 217 -14.23 -44.69 -20.75
CA GLY A 217 -13.07 -43.83 -21.03
C GLY A 217 -13.43 -42.51 -21.70
N GLU A 218 -14.71 -42.12 -21.73
CA GLU A 218 -15.17 -40.87 -22.34
C GLU A 218 -15.35 -39.80 -21.27
N VAL A 219 -15.07 -38.54 -21.60
CA VAL A 219 -15.30 -37.42 -20.68
C VAL A 219 -16.79 -37.21 -20.47
N GLU A 220 -17.23 -37.30 -19.22
CA GLU A 220 -18.64 -37.19 -18.81
C GLU A 220 -18.98 -35.76 -18.37
N SER A 221 -18.11 -35.12 -17.58
CA SER A 221 -18.33 -33.79 -17.04
C SER A 221 -17.05 -33.05 -16.68
N VAL A 222 -17.16 -31.74 -16.55
CA VAL A 222 -16.13 -30.86 -15.99
C VAL A 222 -16.72 -30.05 -14.83
N SER A 223 -15.87 -29.63 -13.88
CA SER A 223 -16.29 -28.89 -12.69
C SER A 223 -15.17 -27.96 -12.18
N ASP A 224 -15.44 -27.23 -11.10
CA ASP A 224 -14.51 -26.27 -10.49
C ASP A 224 -14.03 -25.22 -11.51
N MET A 225 -14.99 -24.50 -12.12
CA MET A 225 -14.69 -23.50 -13.14
C MET A 225 -14.00 -22.29 -12.51
N ARG A 226 -12.90 -21.84 -13.12
CA ARG A 226 -12.04 -20.76 -12.61
C ARG A 226 -11.89 -19.65 -13.64
N LYS A 227 -11.68 -18.42 -13.13
CA LYS A 227 -11.30 -17.27 -13.94
C LYS A 227 -9.80 -17.21 -14.22
N SER A 228 -8.99 -17.83 -13.39
CA SER A 228 -7.54 -17.72 -13.46
C SER A 228 -6.82 -19.03 -13.19
N LEU A 229 -5.64 -19.15 -13.78
CA LEU A 229 -4.67 -20.24 -13.58
C LEU A 229 -3.27 -19.63 -13.46
N SER A 230 -2.43 -20.21 -12.62
CA SER A 230 -1.07 -19.72 -12.40
C SER A 230 -0.02 -20.81 -12.54
N LEU A 231 1.16 -20.40 -13.01
CA LEU A 231 2.38 -21.19 -13.03
C LEU A 231 3.44 -20.49 -12.18
N ASN A 232 3.78 -21.07 -11.04
CA ASN A 232 4.90 -20.66 -10.21
C ASN A 232 6.21 -21.10 -10.86
N MET A 233 7.03 -20.13 -11.24
CA MET A 233 8.30 -20.31 -11.94
C MET A 233 9.50 -20.35 -10.98
N SER A 234 9.28 -20.33 -9.66
CA SER A 234 10.31 -20.52 -8.63
C SER A 234 11.53 -19.59 -8.77
N ASP A 235 11.28 -18.32 -9.12
CA ASP A 235 12.31 -17.28 -9.31
C ASP A 235 13.42 -17.64 -10.29
N GLN A 236 13.08 -18.38 -11.35
CA GLN A 236 14.02 -18.75 -12.41
C GLN A 236 14.56 -17.51 -13.14
N THR A 237 15.88 -17.37 -13.18
CA THR A 237 16.55 -16.25 -13.84
C THR A 237 16.51 -16.37 -15.36
N VAL A 238 16.20 -15.27 -16.04
CA VAL A 238 16.35 -15.08 -17.48
C VAL A 238 17.24 -13.87 -17.75
N ALA A 239 18.38 -14.10 -18.41
CA ALA A 239 19.34 -13.05 -18.75
C ALA A 239 18.84 -12.16 -19.91
N PRO A 240 19.36 -10.93 -20.09
CA PRO A 240 19.02 -10.07 -21.22
C PRO A 240 19.14 -10.79 -22.57
N ASN A 241 18.11 -10.65 -23.41
CA ASN A 241 17.94 -11.32 -24.71
C ASN A 241 17.84 -12.86 -24.67
N ALA A 242 17.83 -13.48 -23.48
CA ALA A 242 17.59 -14.90 -23.34
C ALA A 242 16.09 -15.21 -23.30
N SER A 243 15.75 -16.49 -23.52
CA SER A 243 14.38 -16.99 -23.39
C SER A 243 14.28 -18.03 -22.28
N LEU A 244 13.15 -18.03 -21.58
CA LEU A 244 12.76 -19.03 -20.60
C LEU A 244 11.39 -19.58 -20.97
N ASN A 245 11.24 -20.90 -20.98
CA ASN A 245 9.96 -21.54 -21.29
C ASN A 245 9.24 -21.92 -20.00
N GLY A 246 7.95 -21.62 -19.91
CA GLY A 246 7.04 -22.13 -18.89
C GLY A 246 6.00 -23.06 -19.51
N TYR A 247 5.62 -24.14 -18.81
CA TYR A 247 4.61 -25.08 -19.28
C TYR A 247 3.50 -25.28 -18.25
N LEU A 248 2.25 -25.16 -18.68
CA LEU A 248 1.06 -25.32 -17.84
C LEU A 248 0.06 -26.24 -18.53
N ASN A 249 -0.18 -27.42 -17.94
CA ASN A 249 -1.27 -28.28 -18.37
C ASN A 249 -2.61 -27.74 -17.87
N ILE A 250 -3.62 -27.81 -18.72
CA ILE A 250 -4.98 -27.38 -18.42
C ILE A 250 -5.98 -28.46 -18.83
N ILE A 251 -7.12 -28.49 -18.15
CA ILE A 251 -8.26 -29.29 -18.62
C ILE A 251 -8.86 -28.58 -19.83
N PRO A 252 -9.07 -29.29 -20.96
CA PRO A 252 -9.57 -28.70 -22.19
C PRO A 252 -10.94 -28.07 -21.99
N THR A 253 -11.13 -26.88 -22.54
CA THR A 253 -12.39 -26.14 -22.43
C THR A 253 -13.46 -26.64 -23.39
N GLN A 254 -13.08 -27.51 -24.36
CA GLN A 254 -14.00 -28.10 -25.33
C GLN A 254 -15.08 -28.99 -24.71
N TYR A 255 -14.83 -29.51 -23.50
CA TYR A 255 -15.75 -30.40 -22.79
C TYR A 255 -16.86 -29.66 -22.02
N ASN A 256 -16.79 -28.33 -21.95
CA ASN A 256 -17.82 -27.53 -21.30
C ASN A 256 -19.06 -27.42 -22.22
N ALA A 257 -20.19 -27.96 -21.75
CA ALA A 257 -21.47 -27.95 -22.45
C ALA A 257 -22.40 -26.79 -22.04
N ASP A 258 -22.00 -25.94 -21.08
CA ASP A 258 -22.81 -24.86 -20.53
C ASP A 258 -22.81 -23.58 -21.39
N ALA A 259 -23.78 -22.69 -21.14
CA ALA A 259 -23.97 -21.43 -21.85
C ALA A 259 -22.77 -20.44 -21.78
N ASN A 260 -21.85 -20.64 -20.82
CA ASN A 260 -20.64 -19.81 -20.63
C ASN A 260 -19.42 -20.35 -21.41
N LYS A 261 -19.67 -21.02 -22.53
CA LYS A 261 -18.62 -21.63 -23.35
C LYS A 261 -17.64 -20.58 -23.88
N ILE A 262 -16.34 -20.88 -23.73
CA ILE A 262 -15.27 -20.09 -24.32
C ILE A 262 -15.47 -19.98 -25.84
N ASN A 263 -15.25 -18.79 -26.38
CA ASN A 263 -15.44 -18.50 -27.79
C ASN A 263 -14.47 -17.40 -28.26
N GLY A 264 -14.55 -17.02 -29.54
CA GLY A 264 -13.64 -16.04 -30.13
C GLY A 264 -13.62 -14.66 -29.45
N GLU A 265 -14.71 -14.27 -28.77
CA GLU A 265 -14.83 -12.99 -28.03
C GLU A 265 -14.38 -13.10 -26.56
N THR A 266 -14.05 -14.30 -26.06
CA THR A 266 -13.56 -14.45 -24.69
C THR A 266 -12.21 -13.74 -24.57
N GLY A 267 -12.13 -12.79 -23.63
CA GLY A 267 -10.94 -12.00 -23.38
C GLY A 267 -10.00 -12.73 -22.43
N ILE A 268 -8.73 -12.81 -22.82
CA ILE A 268 -7.64 -13.39 -22.04
C ILE A 268 -6.63 -12.31 -21.67
N SER A 269 -6.25 -12.30 -20.40
CA SER A 269 -5.18 -11.49 -19.83
C SER A 269 -4.03 -12.41 -19.42
N LEU A 270 -2.80 -11.92 -19.61
CA LEU A 270 -1.58 -12.64 -19.25
C LEU A 270 -0.67 -11.70 -18.48
N LYS A 271 -0.27 -12.11 -17.27
CA LYS A 271 0.61 -11.34 -16.38
C LYS A 271 1.82 -12.19 -15.99
N ALA A 272 2.99 -11.57 -15.88
CA ALA A 272 4.19 -12.18 -15.32
C ALA A 272 4.66 -11.38 -14.10
N THR A 273 4.79 -12.03 -12.95
CA THR A 273 5.46 -11.47 -11.77
C THR A 273 6.95 -11.77 -11.90
N VAL A 274 7.78 -10.73 -11.90
CA VAL A 274 9.24 -10.83 -12.00
C VAL A 274 9.91 -10.08 -10.86
N VAL A 275 11.17 -10.40 -10.58
CA VAL A 275 12.04 -9.65 -9.69
C VAL A 275 13.27 -9.14 -10.43
N ASN A 276 13.53 -7.85 -10.30
CA ASN A 276 14.66 -7.19 -10.95
C ASN A 276 15.99 -7.43 -10.21
N SER A 277 17.09 -6.89 -10.73
CA SER A 277 18.42 -7.02 -10.10
C SER A 277 18.52 -6.40 -8.70
N LYS A 278 17.55 -5.54 -8.31
CA LYS A 278 17.46 -4.86 -7.01
C LYS A 278 16.58 -5.59 -6.00
N ASP A 279 16.11 -6.80 -6.33
CA ASP A 279 15.22 -7.62 -5.51
C ASP A 279 13.82 -7.02 -5.31
N GLU A 280 13.38 -6.15 -6.23
CA GLU A 280 12.04 -5.55 -6.23
C GLU A 280 11.08 -6.37 -7.10
N GLU A 281 9.89 -6.68 -6.57
CA GLU A 281 8.83 -7.37 -7.30
C GLU A 281 8.10 -6.43 -8.28
N GLN A 282 7.91 -6.90 -9.51
CA GLN A 282 7.22 -6.19 -10.58
C GLN A 282 6.19 -7.11 -11.24
N VAL A 283 5.04 -6.55 -11.63
CA VAL A 283 4.03 -7.26 -12.41
C VAL A 283 4.01 -6.70 -13.83
N ILE A 284 4.48 -7.51 -14.78
CA ILE A 284 4.45 -7.22 -16.21
C ILE A 284 3.11 -7.70 -16.76
N THR A 285 2.26 -6.78 -17.23
CA THR A 285 1.05 -7.14 -17.99
C THR A 285 1.45 -7.37 -19.44
N ILE A 286 1.41 -8.62 -19.88
CA ILE A 286 1.79 -9.03 -21.24
C ILE A 286 0.59 -8.84 -22.18
N LEU A 287 -0.60 -9.27 -21.75
CA LEU A 287 -1.86 -9.12 -22.47
C LEU A 287 -2.93 -8.63 -21.49
N SER A 288 -3.80 -7.73 -21.95
CA SER A 288 -4.95 -7.27 -21.19
C SER A 288 -6.22 -7.48 -22.00
N ASN A 289 -7.06 -8.41 -21.56
CA ASN A 289 -8.38 -8.71 -22.10
C ASN A 289 -8.42 -8.86 -23.64
N VAL A 290 -7.44 -9.56 -24.21
CA VAL A 290 -7.34 -9.80 -25.65
C VAL A 290 -8.28 -10.93 -26.04
N ALA A 291 -9.17 -10.70 -27.01
CA ALA A 291 -10.09 -11.71 -27.48
C ALA A 291 -9.35 -12.88 -28.15
N LEU A 292 -9.81 -14.12 -27.94
CA LEU A 292 -9.16 -15.32 -28.48
C LEU A 292 -9.00 -15.31 -30.00
N LYS A 293 -9.91 -14.68 -30.73
CA LYS A 293 -9.82 -14.51 -32.19
C LYS A 293 -8.63 -13.64 -32.62
N ASP A 294 -8.16 -12.74 -31.75
CA ASP A 294 -7.08 -11.78 -32.03
C ASP A 294 -5.73 -12.26 -31.45
N MET A 295 -5.69 -13.42 -30.76
CA MET A 295 -4.50 -13.92 -30.08
C MET A 295 -3.35 -14.25 -31.04
N ASN A 296 -3.66 -14.73 -32.24
CA ASN A 296 -2.63 -15.13 -33.21
C ASN A 296 -1.78 -13.92 -33.63
N GLU A 297 -2.42 -12.80 -33.95
CA GLU A 297 -1.73 -11.55 -34.32
C GLU A 297 -0.85 -11.00 -33.18
N LYS A 298 -1.27 -11.21 -31.93
CA LYS A 298 -0.60 -10.67 -30.74
C LYS A 298 0.51 -11.55 -30.18
N THR A 299 0.38 -12.86 -30.30
CA THR A 299 1.22 -13.83 -29.57
C THR A 299 1.75 -14.98 -30.44
N GLY A 300 1.23 -15.12 -31.66
CA GLY A 300 1.43 -16.30 -32.52
C GLY A 300 0.60 -17.52 -32.13
N MET A 301 -0.32 -17.39 -31.16
CA MET A 301 -1.21 -18.48 -30.75
C MET A 301 -2.38 -18.62 -31.74
N ASP A 302 -2.37 -19.67 -32.56
CA ASP A 302 -3.50 -20.02 -33.42
C ASP A 302 -4.57 -20.81 -32.64
N MET A 303 -5.76 -20.21 -32.53
CA MET A 303 -6.94 -20.78 -31.87
C MET A 303 -8.05 -21.15 -32.88
N GLU A 304 -7.92 -20.80 -34.16
CA GLU A 304 -8.96 -21.05 -35.18
C GLU A 304 -9.13 -22.54 -35.43
N ALA A 305 -8.01 -23.27 -35.50
CA ALA A 305 -7.98 -24.71 -35.74
C ALA A 305 -8.67 -25.54 -34.62
N SER A 306 -9.03 -24.93 -33.50
CA SER A 306 -9.84 -25.54 -32.42
C SER A 306 -11.12 -24.77 -32.13
N ALA A 307 -11.62 -23.97 -33.08
CA ALA A 307 -12.83 -23.16 -32.94
C ALA A 307 -12.83 -22.34 -31.64
N TYR A 308 -11.68 -21.73 -31.32
CA TYR A 308 -11.45 -20.90 -30.14
C TYR A 308 -11.65 -21.61 -28.80
N GLN A 309 -11.43 -22.93 -28.77
CA GLN A 309 -11.39 -23.74 -27.55
C GLN A 309 -10.01 -24.34 -27.35
N PHE A 310 -9.62 -24.56 -26.10
CA PHE A 310 -8.45 -25.36 -25.77
C PHE A 310 -8.83 -26.83 -25.91
N ALA A 311 -8.18 -27.54 -26.83
CA ALA A 311 -8.52 -28.90 -27.21
C ALA A 311 -7.53 -29.92 -26.66
N ALA A 312 -8.03 -31.12 -26.34
CA ALA A 312 -7.21 -32.19 -25.78
C ALA A 312 -6.01 -32.55 -26.68
N GLY A 313 -4.87 -32.76 -26.02
CA GLY A 313 -3.55 -33.01 -26.59
C GLY A 313 -2.94 -31.83 -27.34
N LYS A 314 -3.59 -30.66 -27.45
CA LYS A 314 -3.05 -29.52 -28.22
C LYS A 314 -2.05 -28.76 -27.36
N ARG A 315 -1.05 -28.19 -28.03
CA ARG A 315 -0.11 -27.25 -27.45
C ARG A 315 -0.41 -25.86 -27.99
N TYR A 316 -0.60 -24.91 -27.09
CA TYR A 316 -0.82 -23.51 -27.41
C TYR A 316 0.39 -22.73 -26.96
N LYS A 317 1.22 -22.36 -27.93
CA LYS A 317 2.43 -21.58 -27.69
C LYS A 317 2.09 -20.09 -27.68
N ILE A 318 2.56 -19.41 -26.65
CA ILE A 318 2.41 -17.97 -26.43
C ILE A 318 3.81 -17.39 -26.41
N THR A 319 4.14 -16.56 -27.39
CA THR A 319 5.39 -15.82 -27.36
C THR A 319 5.18 -14.52 -26.61
N CYS A 320 6.01 -14.26 -25.59
CA CYS A 320 5.89 -13.10 -24.72
C CYS A 320 7.24 -12.40 -24.59
N GLU A 321 7.25 -11.09 -24.73
CA GLU A 321 8.42 -10.28 -24.38
C GLU A 321 8.26 -9.78 -22.95
N LEU A 322 9.28 -10.03 -22.12
CA LEU A 322 9.44 -9.45 -20.80
C LEU A 322 10.29 -8.19 -20.96
N ASP A 323 9.63 -7.04 -21.00
CA ASP A 323 10.27 -5.73 -21.09
C ASP A 323 10.38 -5.07 -19.71
N ASN A 324 11.15 -3.99 -19.64
CA ASN A 324 11.05 -3.02 -18.55
C ASN A 324 9.61 -2.49 -18.51
N PHE A 325 8.86 -2.90 -17.48
CA PHE A 325 7.69 -2.21 -16.93
C PHE A 325 6.83 -1.39 -17.93
N ARG A 326 5.71 -1.95 -18.39
CA ARG A 326 4.68 -1.17 -19.11
C ARG A 326 3.66 -0.61 -18.13
N ILE A 327 3.56 0.72 -18.07
CA ILE A 327 2.47 1.39 -17.36
C ILE A 327 1.14 0.93 -17.98
N PRO A 328 0.16 0.48 -17.17
CA PRO A 328 -1.18 0.16 -17.66
C PRO A 328 -1.75 1.32 -18.48
N GLU A 329 -2.58 1.04 -19.49
CA GLU A 329 -3.24 2.08 -20.29
C GLU A 329 -4.06 3.05 -19.42
N GLU A 330 -4.65 2.53 -18.34
CA GLU A 330 -5.38 3.35 -17.37
C GLU A 330 -4.48 4.20 -16.46
N GLY A 331 -3.17 3.95 -16.42
CA GLY A 331 -2.22 4.62 -15.54
C GLY A 331 -2.28 4.17 -14.07
N TYR A 332 -3.21 3.27 -13.74
CA TYR A 332 -3.34 2.64 -12.42
C TYR A 332 -3.87 1.20 -12.53
N VAL A 333 -3.71 0.41 -11.47
CA VAL A 333 -4.31 -0.92 -11.30
C VAL A 333 -5.00 -0.97 -9.94
N ALA A 334 -6.22 -1.53 -9.89
CA ALA A 334 -6.88 -1.88 -8.64
C ALA A 334 -6.87 -3.40 -8.43
N ASP A 335 -6.66 -3.85 -7.19
CA ASP A 335 -6.80 -5.26 -6.80
C ASP A 335 -8.27 -5.66 -6.57
N GLU A 336 -8.51 -6.93 -6.23
CA GLU A 336 -9.86 -7.45 -5.95
C GLU A 336 -10.55 -6.77 -4.76
N GLU A 337 -9.78 -6.19 -3.83
CA GLU A 337 -10.29 -5.45 -2.68
C GLU A 337 -10.57 -3.96 -2.99
N GLY A 338 -10.15 -3.50 -4.18
CA GLY A 338 -10.25 -2.13 -4.65
C GLY A 338 -9.08 -1.23 -4.23
N ASN A 339 -7.99 -1.78 -3.68
CA ASN A 339 -6.78 -1.00 -3.41
C ASN A 339 -6.08 -0.68 -4.72
N ALA A 340 -5.66 0.58 -4.90
CA ALA A 340 -5.10 1.08 -6.14
C ALA A 340 -3.59 1.32 -6.05
N THR A 341 -2.87 0.87 -7.07
CA THR A 341 -1.48 1.29 -7.34
C THR A 341 -1.49 2.27 -8.52
N ILE A 342 -0.98 3.48 -8.29
CA ILE A 342 -0.95 4.57 -9.27
C ILE A 342 0.46 4.73 -9.83
N TYR A 343 0.59 4.83 -11.15
CA TYR A 343 1.89 4.86 -11.84
C TYR A 343 2.21 6.18 -12.53
N ASN A 344 1.19 7.00 -12.85
CA ASN A 344 1.37 8.29 -13.49
C ASN A 344 0.23 9.27 -13.16
N LEU A 345 0.34 10.51 -13.64
CA LEU A 345 -0.67 11.55 -13.41
C LEU A 345 -2.04 11.18 -13.98
N ASP A 346 -2.09 10.64 -15.20
CA ASP A 346 -3.37 10.31 -15.83
C ASP A 346 -4.11 9.22 -15.03
N GLY A 347 -3.39 8.24 -14.50
CA GLY A 347 -3.92 7.24 -13.58
C GLY A 347 -4.41 7.84 -12.26
N LEU A 348 -3.68 8.82 -11.71
CA LEU A 348 -4.09 9.53 -10.50
C LEU A 348 -5.41 10.30 -10.73
N ILE A 349 -5.54 10.99 -11.86
CA ILE A 349 -6.75 11.75 -12.24
C ILE A 349 -7.93 10.80 -12.49
N LYS A 350 -7.72 9.68 -13.18
CA LYS A 350 -8.77 8.69 -13.41
C LYS A 350 -9.22 8.03 -12.12
N TRP A 351 -8.28 7.63 -11.27
CA TRP A 351 -8.58 7.04 -9.96
C TRP A 351 -9.37 8.02 -9.07
N SER A 352 -8.99 9.30 -9.02
CA SER A 352 -9.66 10.27 -8.14
C SER A 352 -11.11 10.57 -8.54
N ALA A 353 -11.51 10.22 -9.76
CA ALA A 353 -12.88 10.31 -10.24
C ALA A 353 -13.76 9.12 -9.82
N ASP A 354 -13.19 8.00 -9.37
CA ASP A 354 -13.94 6.83 -8.90
C ASP A 354 -14.35 7.00 -7.42
N GLU A 355 -15.64 7.22 -7.19
CA GLU A 355 -16.20 7.40 -5.84
C GLU A 355 -16.04 6.16 -4.94
N ALA A 356 -16.07 4.94 -5.51
CA ALA A 356 -15.93 3.71 -4.72
C ALA A 356 -14.49 3.53 -4.21
N ALA A 357 -13.51 3.99 -4.99
CA ALA A 357 -12.09 3.87 -4.68
C ALA A 357 -11.60 4.83 -3.58
N LYS A 358 -12.34 5.92 -3.28
CA LYS A 358 -11.97 6.92 -2.24
C LYS A 358 -12.01 6.41 -0.81
N SER A 359 -12.52 5.21 -0.60
CA SER A 359 -12.55 4.51 0.69
C SER A 359 -11.43 3.46 0.85
N LYS A 360 -10.56 3.32 -0.16
CA LYS A 360 -9.58 2.23 -0.29
C LYS A 360 -8.14 2.70 -0.09
N THR A 361 -7.21 1.76 -0.04
CA THR A 361 -5.78 2.09 0.01
C THR A 361 -5.28 2.46 -1.39
N VAL A 362 -4.45 3.49 -1.46
CA VAL A 362 -3.87 4.04 -2.69
C VAL A 362 -2.39 4.20 -2.45
N THR A 363 -1.57 3.65 -3.32
CA THR A 363 -0.11 3.77 -3.24
C THR A 363 0.45 4.26 -4.55
N LEU A 364 1.28 5.31 -4.51
CA LEU A 364 2.04 5.76 -5.67
C LEU A 364 3.27 4.85 -5.87
N MET A 365 3.48 4.40 -7.11
CA MET A 365 4.60 3.55 -7.49
C MET A 365 5.44 4.26 -8.54
N ALA A 366 6.75 4.36 -8.28
CA ALA A 366 7.69 4.96 -9.22
C ALA A 366 7.82 4.09 -10.46
N VAL A 367 8.10 4.74 -11.59
CA VAL A 367 8.28 4.09 -12.88
C VAL A 367 9.67 4.40 -13.40
N PRO A 368 10.31 3.50 -14.16
CA PRO A 368 11.63 3.77 -14.75
C PRO A 368 11.54 4.94 -15.74
N GLY A 369 12.37 5.96 -15.56
CA GLY A 369 12.57 7.03 -16.54
C GLY A 369 13.57 6.66 -17.65
N ASP A 370 13.85 7.60 -18.56
CA ASP A 370 14.69 7.40 -19.76
C ASP A 370 16.17 7.05 -19.47
N GLU A 371 16.65 7.22 -18.23
CA GLU A 371 18.07 7.05 -17.84
C GLU A 371 18.26 6.29 -16.50
N ASP A 372 17.55 5.17 -16.29
CA ASP A 372 17.67 4.33 -15.06
C ASP A 372 17.32 5.06 -13.73
N SER A 373 16.79 6.28 -13.81
CA SER A 373 16.28 7.04 -12.66
C SER A 373 14.81 6.68 -12.43
N TRP A 374 14.52 6.21 -11.23
CA TRP A 374 13.15 6.03 -10.76
C TRP A 374 12.67 7.39 -10.26
N THR A 375 11.83 8.07 -11.02
CA THR A 375 11.33 9.38 -10.63
C THR A 375 10.13 9.21 -9.69
N LYS A 376 10.20 9.83 -8.52
CA LYS A 376 9.10 9.96 -7.56
C LYS A 376 8.45 11.32 -7.72
N GLU A 377 8.12 11.70 -8.94
CA GLU A 377 7.60 13.03 -9.26
C GLU A 377 6.36 12.92 -10.17
N VAL A 378 5.35 13.73 -9.88
CA VAL A 378 4.14 13.90 -10.69
C VAL A 378 3.96 15.38 -10.94
N ASP A 379 4.07 15.81 -12.20
CA ASP A 379 3.94 17.21 -12.59
C ASP A 379 2.54 17.50 -13.15
N PHE A 380 1.82 18.41 -12.50
CA PHE A 380 0.47 18.84 -12.86
C PHE A 380 0.45 20.00 -13.87
N GLU A 381 1.60 20.44 -14.38
CA GLU A 381 1.67 21.51 -15.38
C GLU A 381 0.79 21.19 -16.61
N GLY A 382 -0.06 22.14 -16.99
CA GLY A 382 -1.02 21.96 -18.09
C GLY A 382 -2.17 20.97 -17.84
N LYS A 383 -2.28 20.40 -16.63
CA LYS A 383 -3.34 19.44 -16.26
C LYS A 383 -4.20 20.00 -15.12
N GLU A 384 -5.51 19.78 -15.19
CA GLU A 384 -6.43 20.19 -14.13
C GLU A 384 -6.55 19.10 -13.06
N TRP A 385 -6.35 19.48 -11.80
CA TRP A 385 -6.71 18.64 -10.66
C TRP A 385 -8.09 19.01 -10.15
N LYS A 386 -9.00 18.03 -10.11
CA LYS A 386 -10.29 18.16 -9.43
C LYS A 386 -10.15 17.67 -8.01
N ALA A 387 -10.35 18.57 -7.05
CA ALA A 387 -10.27 18.25 -5.63
C ALA A 387 -11.17 17.05 -5.26
N ILE A 388 -10.64 16.15 -4.44
CA ILE A 388 -11.41 15.04 -3.89
C ILE A 388 -12.42 15.59 -2.87
N ASP A 389 -13.73 15.43 -3.11
CA ASP A 389 -14.76 15.98 -2.21
C ASP A 389 -14.68 15.36 -0.80
N PHE A 390 -14.56 14.04 -0.70
CA PHE A 390 -14.39 13.31 0.55
C PHE A 390 -13.49 12.08 0.35
N PHE A 391 -12.43 11.95 1.15
CA PHE A 391 -11.53 10.80 1.15
C PHE A 391 -11.59 10.07 2.49
N ALA A 392 -11.78 8.75 2.49
CA ALA A 392 -11.90 7.94 3.71
C ALA A 392 -10.88 6.80 3.80
N GLY A 393 -10.13 6.54 2.72
CA GLY A 393 -9.15 5.48 2.64
C GLY A 393 -7.77 5.86 3.19
N THR A 394 -6.73 5.19 2.66
CA THR A 394 -5.33 5.53 2.95
C THR A 394 -4.61 5.92 1.67
N PHE A 395 -4.21 7.18 1.54
CA PHE A 395 -3.38 7.68 0.46
C PHE A 395 -1.92 7.69 0.91
N ASN A 396 -1.16 6.70 0.46
CA ASN A 396 0.27 6.61 0.70
C ASN A 396 1.02 7.19 -0.51
N GLY A 397 1.51 8.41 -0.35
CA GLY A 397 2.31 9.09 -1.35
C GLY A 397 3.66 8.42 -1.60
N ASN A 398 4.12 7.52 -0.73
CA ASN A 398 5.35 6.75 -0.88
C ASN A 398 6.59 7.62 -1.18
N GLY A 399 6.63 8.83 -0.63
CA GLY A 399 7.70 9.82 -0.82
C GLY A 399 7.67 10.53 -2.17
N PHE A 400 6.54 10.55 -2.88
CA PHE A 400 6.40 11.30 -4.13
C PHE A 400 6.30 12.82 -3.94
N THR A 401 6.68 13.54 -4.99
CA THR A 401 6.52 14.99 -5.10
C THR A 401 5.49 15.34 -6.17
N PHE A 402 4.45 16.09 -5.78
CA PHE A 402 3.47 16.68 -6.66
C PHE A 402 3.87 18.10 -7.01
N LYS A 403 4.25 18.32 -8.26
CA LYS A 403 4.71 19.62 -8.77
C LYS A 403 3.57 20.40 -9.42
N ASN A 404 3.57 21.71 -9.24
CA ASN A 404 2.73 22.67 -9.98
C ASN A 404 1.21 22.44 -9.86
N MET A 405 0.75 21.75 -8.80
CA MET A 405 -0.68 21.49 -8.58
C MET A 405 -1.43 22.81 -8.31
N LYS A 406 -2.62 22.95 -8.91
CA LYS A 406 -3.50 24.11 -8.73
C LYS A 406 -4.74 23.72 -7.93
N GLY A 407 -5.10 24.53 -6.93
CA GLY A 407 -6.25 24.29 -6.06
C GLY A 407 -5.95 23.39 -4.86
N CYS A 408 -7.00 22.91 -4.19
CA CYS A 408 -6.85 21.98 -3.06
C CYS A 408 -6.74 20.53 -3.55
N PHE A 409 -5.98 19.71 -2.83
CA PHE A 409 -5.89 18.27 -3.06
C PHE A 409 -7.21 17.57 -2.71
N ALA A 410 -7.72 17.83 -1.50
CA ALA A 410 -9.00 17.29 -1.03
C ALA A 410 -9.78 18.32 -0.22
N LYS A 411 -11.11 18.33 -0.38
CA LYS A 411 -11.99 19.19 0.42
C LYS A 411 -12.14 18.63 1.82
N THR A 412 -12.40 17.33 1.94
CA THR A 412 -12.51 16.67 3.24
C THR A 412 -11.69 15.40 3.28
N ASN A 413 -10.75 15.32 4.23
CA ASN A 413 -10.06 14.08 4.58
C ASN A 413 -10.67 13.47 5.85
N GLY A 414 -11.31 12.32 5.73
CA GLY A 414 -11.71 11.46 6.84
C GLY A 414 -10.80 10.24 7.05
N GLY A 415 -9.86 9.99 6.12
CA GLY A 415 -8.92 8.87 6.14
C GLY A 415 -7.49 9.31 6.49
N THR A 416 -6.50 8.65 5.90
CA THR A 416 -5.07 8.96 6.10
C THR A 416 -4.45 9.43 4.79
N ILE A 417 -3.78 10.59 4.79
CA ILE A 417 -2.95 11.05 3.68
C ILE A 417 -1.53 11.21 4.21
N LYS A 418 -0.57 10.51 3.61
CA LYS A 418 0.79 10.48 4.13
C LYS A 418 1.90 10.39 3.10
N ASP A 419 3.11 10.70 3.53
CA ASP A 419 4.36 10.48 2.79
C ASP A 419 4.37 11.16 1.41
N LEU A 420 4.05 12.45 1.37
CA LEU A 420 3.85 13.20 0.13
C LEU A 420 4.47 14.61 0.23
N THR A 421 5.06 15.07 -0.87
CA THR A 421 5.56 16.45 -1.02
C THR A 421 4.70 17.20 -2.03
N PHE A 422 4.32 18.44 -1.73
CA PHE A 422 3.74 19.38 -2.68
C PHE A 422 4.76 20.48 -2.97
N GLU A 423 5.19 20.58 -4.22
CA GLU A 423 6.15 21.57 -4.68
C GLU A 423 5.49 22.52 -5.68
N ASN A 424 5.69 23.83 -5.52
CA ASN A 424 5.13 24.86 -6.41
C ASN A 424 3.60 24.83 -6.51
N ALA A 425 2.91 24.36 -5.47
CA ALA A 425 1.45 24.35 -5.44
C ALA A 425 0.89 25.78 -5.43
N THR A 426 -0.17 26.04 -6.19
CA THR A 426 -0.82 27.34 -6.27
C THR A 426 -2.28 27.28 -5.83
N ILE A 427 -2.67 28.11 -4.86
CA ILE A 427 -4.04 28.20 -4.36
C ILE A 427 -4.50 29.66 -4.52
N SER A 428 -5.36 29.91 -5.50
CA SER A 428 -5.83 31.26 -5.86
C SER A 428 -7.30 31.54 -5.51
N THR A 429 -8.03 30.52 -5.07
CA THR A 429 -9.43 30.61 -4.71
C THR A 429 -9.69 29.89 -3.39
N ALA A 430 -10.63 30.42 -2.62
CA ALA A 430 -11.16 29.75 -1.45
C ALA A 430 -12.46 29.03 -1.81
N GLU A 431 -12.75 27.94 -1.10
CA GLU A 431 -14.02 27.23 -1.18
C GLU A 431 -14.72 27.35 0.17
N SER A 432 -15.97 27.85 0.17
CA SER A 432 -16.73 28.08 1.41
C SER A 432 -15.92 28.88 2.46
N SER A 433 -15.22 29.92 2.00
CA SER A 433 -14.31 30.76 2.81
C SER A 433 -13.13 30.01 3.46
N SER A 434 -12.82 28.80 3.01
CA SER A 434 -11.70 27.98 3.48
C SER A 434 -10.63 27.84 2.38
N ALA A 435 -9.35 27.84 2.76
CA ALA A 435 -8.25 27.66 1.82
C ALA A 435 -7.09 26.84 2.43
N GLY A 436 -6.55 25.92 1.62
CA GLY A 436 -5.45 25.02 1.97
C GLY A 436 -5.38 23.87 0.98
N LEU A 437 -4.29 23.09 1.00
CA LEU A 437 -4.21 21.84 0.23
C LEU A 437 -5.30 20.85 0.67
N ILE A 438 -5.68 20.89 1.94
CA ILE A 438 -6.81 20.16 2.52
C ILE A 438 -7.76 21.19 3.14
N LEU A 439 -9.03 21.23 2.79
CA LEU A 439 -9.92 22.21 3.45
C LEU A 439 -10.27 21.78 4.87
N THR A 440 -10.75 20.54 5.04
CA THR A 440 -11.12 19.97 6.33
C THR A 440 -10.42 18.63 6.55
N ASN A 441 -9.62 18.53 7.60
CA ASN A 441 -9.04 17.27 8.07
C ASN A 441 -9.79 16.74 9.30
N ASN A 442 -10.47 15.61 9.15
CA ASN A 442 -11.09 14.83 10.21
C ASN A 442 -10.33 13.51 10.49
N GLY A 443 -9.41 13.12 9.60
CA GLY A 443 -8.56 11.94 9.75
C GLY A 443 -7.11 12.30 10.09
N THR A 444 -6.15 11.68 9.40
CA THR A 444 -4.72 11.86 9.65
C THR A 444 -4.01 12.47 8.44
N LEU A 445 -3.24 13.53 8.67
CA LEU A 445 -2.22 14.03 7.75
C LEU A 445 -0.85 13.75 8.38
N GLU A 446 -0.01 12.97 7.69
CA GLU A 446 1.25 12.50 8.26
C GLU A 446 2.41 12.68 7.28
N ASN A 447 3.53 13.24 7.72
CA ASN A 447 4.73 13.36 6.90
C ASN A 447 4.47 14.04 5.53
N ILE A 448 3.72 15.15 5.56
CA ILE A 448 3.44 15.97 4.37
C ILE A 448 4.42 17.15 4.33
N THR A 449 5.13 17.30 3.22
CA THR A 449 6.03 18.43 2.99
C THR A 449 5.44 19.39 1.96
N ILE A 450 5.52 20.69 2.21
CA ILE A 450 5.07 21.74 1.29
C ILE A 450 6.26 22.65 1.01
N SER A 451 6.66 22.76 -0.25
CA SER A 451 7.75 23.63 -0.70
C SER A 451 7.27 24.60 -1.77
N ASN A 452 7.68 25.86 -1.62
CA ASN A 452 7.38 26.95 -2.54
C ASN A 452 5.89 27.11 -2.88
N ILE A 453 5.02 27.05 -1.87
CA ILE A 453 3.59 27.28 -2.10
C ILE A 453 3.31 28.75 -2.44
N ASN A 454 2.40 29.00 -3.38
CA ASN A 454 1.85 30.33 -3.66
C ASN A 454 0.34 30.33 -3.37
N MET A 455 -0.03 30.82 -2.20
CA MET A 455 -1.41 30.99 -1.79
C MET A 455 -1.78 32.47 -1.82
N ASN A 456 -2.78 32.84 -2.61
CA ASN A 456 -3.34 34.19 -2.65
C ASN A 456 -4.86 34.10 -2.73
N VAL A 457 -5.52 34.26 -1.58
CA VAL A 457 -6.93 33.86 -1.40
C VAL A 457 -7.73 34.89 -0.62
N SER A 458 -9.03 34.95 -0.92
CA SER A 458 -10.03 35.59 -0.05
C SER A 458 -10.71 34.51 0.80
N ALA A 459 -10.25 34.31 2.03
CA ALA A 459 -10.65 33.23 2.92
C ALA A 459 -10.74 33.70 4.37
N ASN A 460 -11.66 33.14 5.15
CA ASN A 460 -11.77 33.40 6.58
C ASN A 460 -11.04 32.34 7.41
N THR A 461 -10.76 31.17 6.84
CA THR A 461 -9.97 30.13 7.49
C THR A 461 -8.96 29.58 6.52
N ALA A 462 -7.67 29.72 6.81
CA ALA A 462 -6.63 29.35 5.88
C ALA A 462 -5.33 28.87 6.55
N GLY A 463 -4.71 27.89 5.91
CA GLY A 463 -3.34 27.44 6.17
C GLY A 463 -2.81 26.64 4.99
N ALA A 464 -1.50 26.64 4.76
CA ALA A 464 -0.92 26.00 3.57
C ALA A 464 -1.34 24.53 3.43
N LEU A 465 -1.34 23.79 4.54
CA LEU A 465 -1.76 22.40 4.57
C LEU A 465 -3.26 22.27 4.78
N ALA A 466 -3.79 22.85 5.86
CA ALA A 466 -5.19 22.67 6.24
C ALA A 466 -5.90 23.96 6.63
N ALA A 467 -7.13 24.20 6.16
CA ALA A 467 -7.94 25.27 6.73
C ALA A 467 -8.44 24.88 8.14
N SER A 468 -9.08 23.71 8.28
CA SER A 468 -9.59 23.21 9.55
C SER A 468 -9.08 21.80 9.86
N ASN A 469 -8.65 21.55 11.09
CA ASN A 469 -8.21 20.24 11.57
C ASN A 469 -8.96 19.79 12.84
N SER A 470 -9.76 18.72 12.75
CA SER A 470 -10.36 18.02 13.88
C SER A 470 -9.71 16.66 14.18
N GLY A 471 -8.87 16.15 13.27
CA GLY A 471 -8.13 14.89 13.41
C GLY A 471 -6.69 15.08 13.89
N THR A 472 -5.75 14.38 13.26
CA THR A 472 -4.31 14.44 13.60
C THR A 472 -3.50 15.02 12.45
N VAL A 473 -2.57 15.92 12.77
CA VAL A 473 -1.51 16.38 11.86
C VAL A 473 -0.17 16.07 12.51
N ALA A 474 0.63 15.22 11.88
CA ALA A 474 1.87 14.70 12.46
C ALA A 474 3.05 14.79 11.48
N GLY A 475 4.18 15.36 11.90
CA GLY A 475 5.40 15.39 11.07
C GLY A 475 5.32 16.25 9.80
N CYS A 476 4.26 17.06 9.66
CA CYS A 476 4.07 17.89 8.47
C CYS A 476 4.92 19.16 8.50
N THR A 477 5.46 19.56 7.35
CA THR A 477 6.38 20.67 7.20
C THR A 477 5.95 21.64 6.09
N LEU A 478 5.90 22.94 6.39
CA LEU A 478 5.93 24.00 5.38
C LEU A 478 7.36 24.55 5.29
N GLU A 479 8.08 24.23 4.22
CA GLU A 479 9.48 24.62 4.04
C GLU A 479 9.63 26.06 3.55
N SER A 480 8.84 26.45 2.55
CA SER A 480 8.91 27.76 1.90
C SER A 480 7.59 28.13 1.20
N GLY A 481 7.38 29.43 0.99
CA GLY A 481 6.26 29.91 0.19
C GLY A 481 5.74 31.28 0.59
N THR A 482 4.79 31.77 -0.20
CA THR A 482 4.06 33.02 0.06
C THR A 482 2.59 32.72 0.27
N ILE A 483 2.03 33.18 1.39
CA ILE A 483 0.65 33.00 1.80
C ILE A 483 0.05 34.39 2.03
N ASN A 484 -0.81 34.82 1.12
CA ASN A 484 -1.56 36.07 1.21
C ASN A 484 -3.05 35.76 1.41
N ILE A 485 -3.61 36.25 2.51
CA ILE A 485 -5.01 36.01 2.88
C ILE A 485 -5.71 37.35 3.06
N THR A 486 -6.79 37.57 2.32
CA THR A 486 -7.73 38.66 2.56
C THR A 486 -8.96 38.09 3.27
N VAL A 487 -9.29 38.60 4.45
CA VAL A 487 -10.47 38.12 5.19
C VAL A 487 -11.70 38.97 4.87
N SER A 488 -12.87 38.34 4.90
CA SER A 488 -14.18 39.00 4.69
C SER A 488 -15.11 38.94 5.92
N ALA A 489 -14.65 38.26 6.97
CA ALA A 489 -15.23 38.17 8.30
C ALA A 489 -14.10 37.91 9.32
N ASP A 490 -14.43 37.63 10.58
CA ASP A 490 -13.45 37.18 11.56
C ASP A 490 -12.64 35.98 11.01
N GLY A 491 -11.32 36.09 11.11
CA GLY A 491 -10.39 35.25 10.35
C GLY A 491 -9.47 34.39 11.20
N MET A 492 -9.02 33.28 10.63
CA MET A 492 -8.18 32.26 11.25
C MET A 492 -7.10 31.87 10.25
N ALA A 493 -5.88 32.36 10.46
CA ALA A 493 -4.78 32.20 9.52
C ALA A 493 -3.57 31.57 10.22
N GLY A 494 -3.16 30.38 9.78
CA GLY A 494 -1.88 29.81 10.18
C GLY A 494 -0.96 29.64 9.00
N GLY A 495 0.35 29.61 9.22
CA GLY A 495 1.27 29.22 8.15
C GLY A 495 0.96 27.81 7.64
N LEU A 496 0.69 26.86 8.55
CA LEU A 496 0.34 25.49 8.20
C LEU A 496 -1.16 25.19 8.33
N ILE A 497 -1.80 25.65 9.41
CA ILE A 497 -3.19 25.30 9.76
C ILE A 497 -4.00 26.54 10.19
N GLY A 498 -5.20 26.75 9.64
CA GLY A 498 -6.06 27.87 10.04
C GLY A 498 -6.66 27.72 11.44
N SER A 499 -7.39 26.64 11.68
CA SER A 499 -8.09 26.36 12.95
C SER A 499 -8.00 24.88 13.31
N SER A 500 -7.82 24.55 14.60
CA SER A 500 -7.74 23.15 15.01
C SER A 500 -8.41 22.81 16.34
N THR A 501 -9.23 21.75 16.33
CA THR A 501 -9.74 21.03 17.51
C THR A 501 -9.06 19.68 17.73
N GLY A 502 -8.20 19.27 16.80
CA GLY A 502 -7.43 18.03 16.80
C GLY A 502 -6.03 18.15 17.40
N ASN A 503 -5.19 17.14 17.16
CA ASN A 503 -3.80 17.09 17.63
C ASN A 503 -2.81 17.53 16.54
N ILE A 504 -1.75 18.22 16.95
CA ILE A 504 -0.65 18.67 16.09
C ILE A 504 0.66 18.25 16.75
N THR A 505 1.43 17.41 16.07
CA THR A 505 2.69 16.87 16.62
C THR A 505 3.80 16.92 15.59
N ASP A 506 5.02 17.25 16.02
CA ASP A 506 6.22 17.20 15.17
C ASP A 506 6.13 18.08 13.89
N CYS A 507 5.30 19.14 13.92
CA CYS A 507 5.08 19.98 12.75
C CYS A 507 6.05 21.16 12.69
N LYS A 508 6.47 21.54 11.49
CA LYS A 508 7.47 22.59 11.28
C LYS A 508 7.03 23.61 10.25
N VAL A 509 7.31 24.89 10.51
CA VAL A 509 7.14 25.97 9.52
C VAL A 509 8.43 26.76 9.41
N GLY A 510 8.89 26.93 8.17
CA GLY A 510 10.10 27.65 7.83
C GLY A 510 11.33 26.75 7.85
N LYS A 511 11.85 26.48 6.66
CA LYS A 511 13.21 25.98 6.40
C LYS A 511 13.97 26.98 5.52
N SER A 512 13.25 27.58 4.57
CA SER A 512 13.63 28.76 3.80
C SER A 512 12.55 29.83 3.99
N ASP A 513 12.57 30.89 3.17
CA ASP A 513 11.64 32.02 3.32
C ASP A 513 10.17 31.60 3.24
N VAL A 514 9.42 31.90 4.31
CA VAL A 514 7.96 31.79 4.38
C VAL A 514 7.40 33.17 4.71
N SER A 515 6.52 33.69 3.86
CA SER A 515 5.78 34.93 4.10
C SER A 515 4.31 34.61 4.33
N LEU A 516 3.80 34.96 5.52
CA LEU A 516 2.38 34.90 5.86
C LEU A 516 1.85 36.33 6.02
N SER A 517 1.08 36.80 5.04
CA SER A 517 0.48 38.13 5.04
C SER A 517 -1.03 38.04 5.14
N VAL A 518 -1.63 38.72 6.12
CA VAL A 518 -3.08 38.72 6.35
C VAL A 518 -3.61 40.14 6.34
N ASP A 519 -4.55 40.44 5.43
CA ASP A 519 -5.28 41.69 5.44
C ASP A 519 -6.48 41.61 6.37
N CYS A 520 -6.39 42.29 7.52
CA CYS A 520 -7.39 42.32 8.58
C CYS A 520 -8.06 43.69 8.77
N SER A 521 -8.12 44.51 7.72
CA SER A 521 -8.58 45.91 7.79
C SER A 521 -9.93 46.17 8.49
N ASN A 522 -10.84 45.19 8.56
CA ASN A 522 -12.17 45.38 9.16
C ASN A 522 -12.59 44.28 10.14
N TYR A 523 -11.78 43.23 10.35
CA TYR A 523 -12.23 42.01 11.04
C TYR A 523 -11.20 41.49 12.03
N LYS A 524 -11.68 40.80 13.08
CA LYS A 524 -10.77 40.24 14.07
C LYS A 524 -10.13 39.00 13.48
N VAL A 525 -8.80 38.99 13.40
CA VAL A 525 -8.06 37.82 12.90
C VAL A 525 -7.17 37.23 13.98
N ASN A 526 -7.07 35.90 13.96
CA ASN A 526 -6.12 35.13 14.73
C ASN A 526 -5.06 34.60 13.77
N VAL A 527 -3.82 35.06 13.92
CA VAL A 527 -2.70 34.78 13.02
C VAL A 527 -1.60 34.06 13.79
N GLY A 528 -1.24 32.85 13.36
CA GLY A 528 -0.12 32.10 13.93
C GLY A 528 0.89 31.68 12.87
N GLY A 529 2.18 31.67 13.20
CA GLY A 529 3.18 31.12 12.28
C GLY A 529 2.93 29.65 11.93
N LEU A 530 2.40 28.86 12.88
CA LEU A 530 1.95 27.48 12.63
C LEU A 530 0.42 27.39 12.53
N LEU A 531 -0.29 27.87 13.56
CA LEU A 531 -1.72 27.67 13.75
C LEU A 531 -2.45 29.00 14.04
N GLY A 532 -3.50 29.31 13.27
CA GLY A 532 -4.31 30.51 13.52
C GLY A 532 -5.00 30.47 14.88
N GLN A 533 -5.75 29.41 15.17
CA GLN A 533 -6.41 29.26 16.47
C GLN A 533 -6.69 27.82 16.92
N THR A 534 -6.91 27.67 18.22
CA THR A 534 -7.67 26.56 18.81
C THR A 534 -9.00 27.12 19.33
N PRO A 535 -10.17 26.68 18.82
CA PRO A 535 -11.46 27.16 19.30
C PRO A 535 -11.84 26.45 20.61
N ASN A 536 -12.71 27.07 21.41
CA ASN A 536 -13.20 26.49 22.66
C ASN A 536 -14.00 25.20 22.41
N ALA A 537 -13.33 24.06 22.53
CA ALA A 537 -13.91 22.74 22.33
C ALA A 537 -13.73 21.85 23.57
N ALA A 538 -14.63 20.88 23.77
CA ALA A 538 -14.59 19.96 24.91
C ALA A 538 -13.38 19.00 24.92
N GLY A 539 -12.64 18.91 23.81
CA GLY A 539 -11.42 18.11 23.68
C GLY A 539 -10.16 18.86 24.13
N LYS A 540 -9.17 18.13 24.65
CA LYS A 540 -7.86 18.70 25.02
C LYS A 540 -6.92 18.66 23.81
N GLN A 541 -6.97 19.67 22.93
CA GLN A 541 -6.00 19.81 21.84
C GLN A 541 -4.56 19.75 22.39
N GLN A 542 -3.67 19.04 21.71
CA GLN A 542 -2.25 19.02 22.04
C GLN A 542 -1.44 19.53 20.85
N ILE A 543 -0.62 20.55 21.09
CA ILE A 543 0.40 21.01 20.17
C ILE A 543 1.74 20.61 20.79
N THR A 544 2.40 19.63 20.21
CA THR A 544 3.61 19.02 20.78
C THR A 544 4.75 19.03 19.78
N ASN A 545 5.96 19.32 20.25
CA ASN A 545 7.19 19.25 19.45
C ASN A 545 7.10 19.97 18.10
N SER A 546 6.42 21.11 18.07
CA SER A 546 6.16 21.85 16.85
C SER A 546 6.90 23.19 16.86
N SER A 547 7.46 23.60 15.72
CA SER A 547 8.38 24.73 15.66
C SER A 547 8.12 25.64 14.47
N VAL A 548 8.26 26.94 14.69
CA VAL A 548 8.30 27.97 13.64
C VAL A 548 9.69 28.59 13.64
N SER A 549 10.41 28.56 12.52
CA SER A 549 11.79 29.03 12.46
C SER A 549 11.90 30.53 12.20
N SER A 550 13.13 31.04 12.20
CA SER A 550 13.43 32.44 11.94
C SER A 550 13.30 32.87 10.49
N SER A 551 13.10 31.94 9.55
CA SER A 551 12.84 32.25 8.14
C SER A 551 11.37 32.62 7.86
N VAL A 552 10.52 32.60 8.89
CA VAL A 552 9.10 32.93 8.78
C VAL A 552 8.88 34.40 9.10
N THR A 553 8.25 35.12 8.18
CA THR A 553 7.74 36.48 8.41
C THR A 553 6.21 36.44 8.47
N VAL A 554 5.64 36.97 9.55
CA VAL A 554 4.19 37.16 9.70
C VAL A 554 3.87 38.64 9.62
N SER A 555 3.01 39.01 8.69
CA SER A 555 2.58 40.38 8.45
C SER A 555 1.07 40.51 8.53
N THR A 556 0.59 41.63 9.07
CA THR A 556 -0.83 41.95 9.09
C THR A 556 -1.07 43.39 8.68
N THR A 557 -2.08 43.64 7.84
CA THR A 557 -2.52 45.00 7.48
C THR A 557 -3.88 45.31 8.09
N GLY A 558 -4.13 46.59 8.39
CA GLY A 558 -5.35 47.01 9.07
C GLY A 558 -5.11 47.34 10.54
N THR A 559 -6.03 48.14 11.11
CA THR A 559 -5.89 48.68 12.46
C THR A 559 -7.10 48.43 13.36
N THR A 560 -8.20 47.86 12.87
CA THR A 560 -9.35 47.55 13.72
C THR A 560 -10.19 46.39 13.17
N PRO A 561 -10.69 45.50 14.05
CA PRO A 561 -10.34 45.31 15.47
C PRO A 561 -8.95 44.67 15.67
N ASN A 562 -8.39 44.77 16.87
CA ASN A 562 -7.03 44.28 17.19
C ASN A 562 -6.86 42.78 16.84
N PRO A 563 -5.90 42.42 15.97
CA PRO A 563 -5.60 41.02 15.67
C PRO A 563 -4.86 40.34 16.83
N ASN A 564 -4.95 39.02 16.90
CA ASN A 564 -4.16 38.18 17.79
C ASN A 564 -3.05 37.52 16.98
N ILE A 565 -1.80 37.81 17.31
CA ILE A 565 -0.64 37.42 16.50
C ILE A 565 0.33 36.64 17.37
N GLY A 566 0.54 35.37 17.06
CA GLY A 566 1.48 34.51 17.75
C GLY A 566 2.52 33.91 16.84
N GLY A 567 3.73 33.71 17.33
CA GLY A 567 4.77 33.05 16.54
C GLY A 567 4.41 31.59 16.24
N LEU A 568 3.79 30.90 17.20
CA LEU A 568 3.26 29.54 17.01
C LEU A 568 1.74 29.57 16.81
N VAL A 569 1.01 30.16 17.75
CA VAL A 569 -0.47 30.14 17.79
C VAL A 569 -1.06 31.54 17.93
N GLY A 570 -1.96 31.94 17.02
CA GLY A 570 -2.63 33.24 17.12
C GLY A 570 -3.53 33.33 18.35
N TRP A 571 -4.50 32.43 18.47
CA TRP A 571 -5.42 32.36 19.61
C TRP A 571 -5.54 30.96 20.22
N LEU A 572 -5.20 30.83 21.51
CA LEU A 572 -5.32 29.61 22.29
C LEU A 572 -6.59 29.66 23.16
N ALA A 573 -7.69 29.05 22.70
CA ALA A 573 -8.91 28.92 23.49
C ALA A 573 -9.12 27.54 24.10
N SER A 574 -8.40 26.51 23.70
CA SER A 574 -8.32 25.28 24.50
C SER A 574 -7.10 24.49 24.12
N GLY A 575 -6.76 23.50 24.96
CA GLY A 575 -5.60 22.66 24.73
C GLY A 575 -4.31 23.18 25.34
N SER A 576 -3.27 22.39 25.18
CA SER A 576 -1.93 22.63 25.74
C SER A 576 -0.89 22.72 24.63
N ILE A 577 0.16 23.49 24.90
CA ILE A 577 1.34 23.58 24.05
C ILE A 577 2.50 23.00 24.85
N SER A 578 3.19 22.01 24.29
CA SER A 578 4.36 21.42 24.93
C SER A 578 5.52 21.23 23.97
N ALA A 579 6.75 21.30 24.49
CA ALA A 579 7.95 21.04 23.72
C ALA A 579 8.06 21.83 22.40
N SER A 580 7.52 23.05 22.33
CA SER A 580 7.32 23.78 21.07
C SER A 580 8.00 25.15 21.06
N SER A 581 8.35 25.65 19.87
CA SER A 581 9.11 26.89 19.72
C SER A 581 8.65 27.80 18.58
N ALA A 582 8.97 29.10 18.69
CA ALA A 582 8.72 30.05 17.61
C ALA A 582 9.78 31.17 17.53
N SER A 583 10.32 31.35 16.33
CA SER A 583 11.41 32.29 16.07
C SER A 583 11.05 33.29 14.96
N ALA A 584 9.77 33.38 14.59
CA ALA A 584 9.29 34.20 13.48
C ALA A 584 9.55 35.70 13.67
N THR A 585 9.74 36.40 12.54
CA THR A 585 9.74 37.86 12.49
C THR A 585 8.33 38.38 12.25
N PHE A 586 7.91 39.38 13.00
CA PHE A 586 6.63 40.04 12.80
C PHE A 586 6.81 41.39 12.12
N ASP A 587 6.00 41.68 11.11
CA ASP A 587 5.90 42.98 10.45
C ASP A 587 4.43 43.45 10.47
N VAL A 588 4.03 44.03 11.60
CA VAL A 588 2.61 44.22 11.96
C VAL A 588 2.33 45.66 12.38
N ALA A 589 1.09 46.12 12.19
CA ALA A 589 0.69 47.47 12.61
C ALA A 589 0.31 47.51 14.10
N MET A 590 -0.51 46.58 14.57
CA MET A 590 -0.97 46.50 15.97
C MET A 590 -1.51 45.11 16.32
N GLY A 591 -1.76 44.84 17.60
CA GLY A 591 -2.46 43.62 18.02
C GLY A 591 -2.16 43.17 19.46
N SER A 592 -2.67 41.99 19.80
CA SER A 592 -2.15 41.19 20.92
C SER A 592 -1.06 40.28 20.37
N ILE A 593 0.20 40.65 20.58
CA ILE A 593 1.37 40.07 19.92
C ILE A 593 2.19 39.30 20.95
N GLY A 594 2.35 38.00 20.74
CA GLY A 594 3.21 37.15 21.56
C GLY A 594 4.23 36.40 20.71
N GLY A 595 5.47 36.34 21.17
CA GLY A 595 6.51 35.55 20.50
C GLY A 595 6.12 34.09 20.28
N LEU A 596 5.32 33.51 21.19
CA LEU A 596 4.75 32.16 21.04
C LEU A 596 3.23 32.20 20.78
N VAL A 597 2.47 32.89 21.63
CA VAL A 597 0.99 32.92 21.58
C VAL A 597 0.45 34.34 21.59
N GLY A 598 -0.39 34.71 20.63
CA GLY A 598 -0.98 36.05 20.57
C GLY A 598 -1.95 36.33 21.73
N GLN A 599 -2.98 35.50 21.84
CA GLN A 599 -3.95 35.58 22.95
C GLN A 599 -4.26 34.20 23.53
N ILE A 600 -4.44 34.13 24.85
CA ILE A 600 -5.02 32.98 25.56
C ILE A 600 -6.35 33.42 26.18
N GLN A 601 -7.44 32.71 25.89
CA GLN A 601 -8.75 33.02 26.46
C GLN A 601 -9.64 31.79 26.44
N SER A 602 -10.11 31.32 27.60
CA SER A 602 -11.15 30.29 27.71
C SER A 602 -11.50 29.96 29.15
N PRO A 603 -12.67 29.33 29.42
CA PRO A 603 -12.85 28.59 30.68
C PRO A 603 -11.84 27.44 30.88
N ASN A 604 -11.22 26.88 29.82
CA ASN A 604 -10.38 25.66 29.90
C ASN A 604 -9.04 25.75 29.11
N PRO A 605 -8.18 26.79 29.27
CA PRO A 605 -6.85 26.69 28.70
C PRO A 605 -6.12 25.51 29.36
N GLY A 606 -5.33 24.78 28.58
CA GLY A 606 -4.40 23.79 29.11
C GLY A 606 -3.17 24.44 29.74
N SER A 607 -2.01 23.83 29.52
CA SER A 607 -0.72 24.33 29.97
C SER A 607 0.17 24.73 28.80
N ILE A 608 1.10 25.65 29.04
CA ILE A 608 2.25 25.90 28.16
C ILE A 608 3.48 25.40 28.90
N THR A 609 4.16 24.39 28.35
CA THR A 609 5.24 23.68 29.06
C THR A 609 6.42 23.40 28.15
N LEU A 610 7.65 23.72 28.58
CA LEU A 610 8.86 23.43 27.79
C LEU A 610 8.76 24.11 26.41
N CYS A 611 8.62 25.42 26.41
CA CYS A 611 8.44 26.21 25.19
C CYS A 611 9.34 27.43 25.16
N TYR A 612 9.67 27.91 23.96
CA TYR A 612 10.41 29.16 23.83
C TYR A 612 10.03 30.02 22.62
N ALA A 613 10.38 31.31 22.71
CA ALA A 613 10.30 32.23 21.59
C ALA A 613 11.58 33.07 21.44
N SER A 614 12.03 33.28 20.21
CA SER A 614 13.31 33.97 19.91
C SER A 614 13.25 34.92 18.71
N GLY A 615 12.05 35.14 18.17
CA GLY A 615 11.82 36.00 17.02
C GLY A 615 12.01 37.50 17.28
N SER A 616 11.58 38.31 16.33
CA SER A 616 11.67 39.76 16.42
C SER A 616 10.38 40.44 16.00
N LEU A 617 10.15 41.66 16.48
CA LEU A 617 8.99 42.46 16.15
C LEU A 617 9.40 43.77 15.48
N ASN A 618 9.10 43.88 14.18
CA ASN A 618 9.15 45.11 13.40
C ASN A 618 7.73 45.69 13.32
N ILE A 619 7.57 46.98 13.59
CA ILE A 619 6.25 47.62 13.59
C ILE A 619 6.20 48.79 12.64
N LYS A 620 5.13 48.84 11.85
CA LYS A 620 4.83 49.93 10.91
C LYS A 620 4.34 51.16 11.70
N GLU A 621 4.81 52.36 11.34
CA GLU A 621 4.54 53.61 12.07
C GLU A 621 3.05 53.80 12.42
N GLY A 622 2.76 54.15 13.70
CA GLY A 622 1.44 54.64 14.15
C GLY A 622 0.59 53.71 15.05
N GLY A 623 0.99 52.46 15.35
CA GLY A 623 0.07 51.43 15.89
C GLY A 623 0.24 50.93 17.33
N PHE A 624 1.04 51.58 18.18
CA PHE A 624 1.34 51.04 19.52
C PHE A 624 0.31 51.34 20.62
N SER A 625 -0.51 52.38 20.48
CA SER A 625 -1.38 52.88 21.56
C SER A 625 -2.48 51.91 21.99
N SER A 626 -2.75 50.85 21.22
CA SER A 626 -3.73 49.80 21.54
C SER A 626 -3.12 48.39 21.65
N SER A 627 -1.81 48.22 21.49
CA SER A 627 -1.15 46.91 21.35
C SER A 627 -0.70 46.29 22.67
N ASN A 628 -0.95 44.99 22.85
CA ASN A 628 -0.48 44.21 24.01
C ASN A 628 0.64 43.28 23.55
N VAL A 629 1.87 43.57 23.94
CA VAL A 629 3.06 42.87 23.42
C VAL A 629 3.78 42.15 24.55
N GLY A 630 4.00 40.84 24.38
CA GLY A 630 4.81 40.05 25.29
C GLY A 630 5.80 39.15 24.56
N GLY A 631 6.96 38.89 25.17
CA GLY A 631 7.98 38.05 24.55
C GLY A 631 7.55 36.60 24.37
N LEU A 632 6.61 36.11 25.19
CA LEU A 632 5.99 34.79 25.02
C LEU A 632 4.49 34.91 24.68
N ILE A 633 3.75 35.72 25.42
CA ILE A 633 2.29 35.82 25.34
C ILE A 633 1.85 37.28 25.16
N GLY A 634 1.04 37.58 24.15
CA GLY A 634 0.51 38.95 23.98
C GLY A 634 -0.49 39.31 25.09
N LYS A 635 -1.55 38.51 25.23
CA LYS A 635 -2.62 38.74 26.20
C LYS A 635 -3.22 37.46 26.77
N THR A 636 -3.50 37.44 28.07
CA THR A 636 -4.45 36.49 28.68
C THR A 636 -5.75 37.20 29.03
N PHE A 637 -6.89 36.52 28.87
CA PHE A 637 -8.21 37.09 29.19
C PHE A 637 -9.11 36.13 29.96
N ASN A 638 -9.55 36.53 31.16
CA ASN A 638 -10.47 35.81 32.05
C ASN A 638 -10.11 34.34 32.27
N THR A 639 -8.82 34.06 32.47
CA THR A 639 -8.36 32.67 32.56
C THR A 639 -7.07 32.47 33.34
N LYS A 640 -6.94 31.31 33.99
CA LYS A 640 -5.74 30.88 34.71
C LYS A 640 -5.03 29.78 33.93
N VAL A 641 -3.97 30.15 33.22
CA VAL A 641 -3.10 29.21 32.50
C VAL A 641 -1.87 28.86 33.36
N GLN A 642 -1.44 27.60 33.29
CA GLN A 642 -0.18 27.15 33.88
C GLN A 642 0.92 27.26 32.82
N ILE A 643 1.96 28.02 33.13
CA ILE A 643 3.11 28.23 32.25
C ILE A 643 4.34 27.74 33.01
N SER A 644 5.03 26.74 32.47
CA SER A 644 6.14 26.12 33.17
C SER A 644 7.30 25.79 32.23
N SER A 645 8.53 25.95 32.72
CA SER A 645 9.71 25.65 31.90
C SER A 645 9.68 26.38 30.55
N CYS A 646 9.50 27.70 30.55
CA CYS A 646 9.44 28.48 29.32
C CYS A 646 10.49 29.59 29.32
N TYR A 647 11.02 29.94 28.16
CA TYR A 647 11.88 31.12 28.06
C TYR A 647 11.58 31.97 26.83
N THR A 648 12.03 33.23 26.84
CA THR A 648 11.99 34.06 25.63
C THR A 648 13.22 34.95 25.52
N THR A 649 13.75 35.04 24.30
CA THR A 649 14.77 35.98 23.83
C THR A 649 14.18 36.93 22.78
N PHE A 650 12.85 36.90 22.61
CA PHE A 650 12.12 37.64 21.59
C PHE A 650 12.40 39.15 21.70
N THR A 651 12.81 39.77 20.59
CA THR A 651 13.16 41.20 20.57
C THR A 651 11.91 42.05 20.61
N LEU A 652 11.73 42.77 21.73
CA LEU A 652 10.59 43.64 21.98
C LEU A 652 10.78 45.07 21.44
N PRO A 653 9.69 45.78 21.13
CA PRO A 653 9.72 47.17 20.68
C PRO A 653 9.96 48.13 21.85
N GLU A 654 10.40 49.36 21.56
CA GLU A 654 10.66 50.39 22.59
C GLU A 654 9.40 50.88 23.30
N THR A 655 8.25 50.89 22.60
CA THR A 655 6.97 51.37 23.15
C THR A 655 5.82 50.44 22.73
N ALA A 656 4.79 50.30 23.59
CA ALA A 656 3.49 49.66 23.32
C ALA A 656 2.47 50.13 24.37
N ASN A 657 1.17 49.87 24.20
CA ASN A 657 0.18 50.16 25.24
C ASN A 657 0.44 49.34 26.50
N LYS A 658 0.62 48.02 26.33
CA LYS A 658 1.03 47.11 27.39
C LYS A 658 2.19 46.27 26.90
N LEU A 659 3.31 46.33 27.61
CA LEU A 659 4.55 45.65 27.26
C LEU A 659 5.07 44.86 28.46
N GLY A 660 5.48 43.61 28.23
CA GLY A 660 6.14 42.81 29.25
C GLY A 660 7.06 41.74 28.68
N GLY A 661 8.12 41.41 29.43
CA GLY A 661 9.13 40.45 29.00
C GLY A 661 8.54 39.09 28.62
N ILE A 662 7.69 38.52 29.47
CA ILE A 662 6.98 37.27 29.18
C ILE A 662 5.58 37.54 28.62
N GLN A 663 4.83 38.45 29.24
CA GLN A 663 3.43 38.70 28.90
C GLN A 663 3.08 40.19 28.84
N GLY A 664 2.33 40.60 27.81
CA GLY A 664 1.89 41.98 27.63
C GLY A 664 0.72 42.39 28.53
N ASP A 665 -0.42 41.70 28.43
CA ASP A 665 -1.63 42.01 29.21
C ASP A 665 -2.23 40.80 29.92
N CYS A 666 -2.77 41.00 31.12
CA CYS A 666 -3.60 40.05 31.85
C CYS A 666 -4.96 40.69 32.14
N GLY A 667 -5.91 40.55 31.21
CA GLY A 667 -7.25 41.06 31.39
C GLY A 667 -8.10 40.13 32.26
N GLY A 668 -8.46 40.56 33.47
CA GLY A 668 -9.41 39.85 34.36
C GLY A 668 -8.81 39.44 35.72
N ALA A 669 -9.64 38.87 36.60
CA ALA A 669 -9.29 38.60 38.01
C ALA A 669 -8.40 37.35 38.25
N SER A 670 -7.88 36.71 37.19
CA SER A 670 -7.12 35.45 37.29
C SER A 670 -5.75 35.60 36.63
N ALA A 671 -4.71 35.77 37.44
CA ALA A 671 -3.34 35.83 36.95
C ALA A 671 -2.83 34.43 36.54
N PRO A 672 -2.04 34.31 35.46
CA PRO A 672 -1.29 33.10 35.14
C PRO A 672 -0.33 32.70 36.26
N ALA A 673 -0.05 31.40 36.36
CA ALA A 673 0.97 30.86 37.24
C ALA A 673 2.21 30.50 36.43
N TYR A 674 3.36 31.03 36.82
CA TYR A 674 4.65 30.79 36.17
C TYR A 674 5.53 29.92 37.07
N THR A 675 6.21 28.92 36.49
CA THR A 675 7.19 28.08 37.19
C THR A 675 8.42 27.91 36.31
N ALA A 676 9.62 28.25 36.81
CA ALA A 676 10.87 28.18 36.04
C ALA A 676 10.75 28.83 34.64
N CYS A 677 10.23 30.07 34.60
CA CYS A 677 10.06 30.82 33.37
C CYS A 677 10.99 32.04 33.34
N PHE A 678 11.63 32.28 32.19
CA PHE A 678 12.72 33.27 32.09
C PHE A 678 12.60 34.14 30.83
N TYR A 679 13.19 35.32 30.88
CA TYR A 679 13.33 36.18 29.70
C TYR A 679 14.65 36.95 29.77
N THR A 680 15.23 37.24 28.61
CA THR A 680 16.59 37.81 28.56
C THR A 680 16.62 39.34 28.53
N GLN A 681 17.71 39.93 29.02
CA GLN A 681 17.95 41.38 28.98
C GLN A 681 18.06 41.88 27.53
N GLU A 682 18.68 41.08 26.67
CA GLU A 682 18.92 41.37 25.26
C GLU A 682 17.61 41.54 24.48
N GLY A 683 16.56 40.78 24.82
CA GLY A 683 15.22 40.97 24.25
C GLY A 683 14.43 42.16 24.83
N VAL A 684 14.92 42.78 25.91
CA VAL A 684 14.22 43.76 26.77
C VAL A 684 14.93 45.12 26.87
N ALA A 685 16.11 45.29 26.27
CA ALA A 685 17.00 46.44 26.49
C ALA A 685 16.41 47.85 26.17
N ALA A 686 15.19 47.95 25.64
CA ALA A 686 14.51 49.20 25.29
C ALA A 686 13.32 49.61 26.19
N ILE A 687 13.00 48.86 27.26
CA ILE A 687 11.78 49.14 28.05
C ILE A 687 12.01 50.26 29.09
N ASN A 688 11.55 51.49 28.81
CA ASN A 688 11.60 52.62 29.76
C ASN A 688 10.59 52.53 30.93
N ASN A 689 9.69 51.55 30.94
CA ASN A 689 8.79 51.28 32.06
C ASN A 689 8.44 49.78 32.11
N PRO A 690 9.25 48.95 32.79
CA PRO A 690 9.10 47.52 32.74
C PRO A 690 7.87 47.12 33.53
N VAL A 691 7.14 46.15 33.01
CA VAL A 691 6.04 45.45 33.67
C VAL A 691 4.75 46.28 33.68
N ASN A 692 3.72 45.71 33.05
CA ASN A 692 2.36 45.94 33.51
C ASN A 692 2.28 45.54 34.99
N THR A 693 2.51 46.50 35.89
CA THR A 693 2.64 46.32 37.34
C THR A 693 1.39 45.73 38.00
N GLU A 694 0.32 45.55 37.23
CA GLU A 694 -0.95 44.94 37.64
C GLU A 694 -0.91 43.40 37.68
N ILE A 695 0.18 42.74 37.23
CA ILE A 695 0.33 41.27 37.30
C ILE A 695 1.31 40.89 38.43
N PRO A 696 0.82 40.44 39.60
CA PRO A 696 1.66 40.21 40.78
C PRO A 696 2.77 39.17 40.57
N THR A 697 2.55 38.16 39.73
CA THR A 697 3.51 37.07 39.47
C THR A 697 4.66 37.47 38.52
N LEU A 698 4.49 38.53 37.72
CA LEU A 698 5.52 39.07 36.82
C LEU A 698 6.33 40.20 37.44
N LYS A 699 5.81 40.81 38.52
CA LYS A 699 6.46 41.91 39.24
C LYS A 699 7.81 41.51 39.86
N ASP A 700 8.01 40.22 40.11
CA ASP A 700 9.20 39.67 40.77
C ASP A 700 10.18 38.97 39.80
N LEU A 701 9.86 38.87 38.51
CA LEU A 701 10.73 38.27 37.50
C LEU A 701 11.62 39.35 36.88
N ALA A 702 12.92 39.34 37.20
CA ALA A 702 13.91 40.21 36.59
C ALA A 702 14.48 39.59 35.29
N PRO A 703 14.85 40.40 34.28
CA PRO A 703 15.51 39.87 33.09
C PRO A 703 16.90 39.31 33.45
N ILE A 704 17.24 38.15 32.87
CA ILE A 704 18.54 37.49 33.08
C ILE A 704 19.43 37.61 31.84
N SER A 705 20.73 37.39 31.96
CA SER A 705 21.61 37.32 30.79
C SER A 705 21.38 36.02 30.00
N THR A 706 21.72 36.02 28.71
CA THR A 706 21.74 34.79 27.90
C THR A 706 22.62 33.69 28.51
N ALA A 707 23.73 34.06 29.16
CA ALA A 707 24.61 33.12 29.86
C ALA A 707 23.95 32.50 31.10
N ASP A 708 23.25 33.31 31.91
CA ASP A 708 22.54 32.80 33.08
C ASP A 708 21.39 31.88 32.70
N LEU A 709 20.72 32.16 31.56
CA LEU A 709 19.65 31.30 31.05
C LEU A 709 20.15 29.89 30.74
N LYS A 710 21.36 29.73 30.19
CA LYS A 710 21.97 28.40 29.98
C LYS A 710 22.09 27.63 31.30
N GLY A 711 22.51 28.31 32.37
CA GLY A 711 22.57 27.75 33.72
C GLY A 711 21.21 27.34 34.32
N LYS A 712 20.08 27.73 33.72
CA LYS A 712 18.73 27.37 34.17
C LYS A 712 18.17 26.09 33.54
N ALA A 713 18.85 25.47 32.58
CA ALA A 713 18.35 24.29 31.88
C ALA A 713 17.89 23.16 32.82
N SER A 714 18.66 22.85 33.88
CA SER A 714 18.31 21.80 34.84
C SER A 714 17.05 22.12 35.65
N GLU A 715 16.90 23.37 36.09
CA GLU A 715 15.71 23.85 36.80
C GLU A 715 14.47 23.76 35.91
N MET A 716 14.61 24.18 34.65
CA MET A 716 13.54 24.12 33.65
C MET A 716 13.13 22.68 33.35
N ASN A 717 14.08 21.78 33.11
CA ASN A 717 13.80 20.36 32.84
C ASN A 717 13.10 19.65 34.02
N ALA A 718 13.46 20.00 35.26
CA ALA A 718 12.76 19.51 36.45
C ALA A 718 11.31 20.04 36.53
N ALA A 719 11.09 21.32 36.20
CA ALA A 719 9.76 21.91 36.14
C ALA A 719 8.90 21.28 35.02
N ALA A 720 9.47 21.05 33.84
CA ALA A 720 8.78 20.37 32.73
C ALA A 720 8.35 18.95 33.11
N SER A 721 9.25 18.20 33.76
CA SER A 721 8.95 16.85 34.26
C SER A 721 7.81 16.87 35.28
N THR A 722 7.80 17.84 36.19
CA THR A 722 6.72 18.03 37.18
C THR A 722 5.39 18.36 36.52
N ALA A 723 5.42 19.11 35.41
CA ALA A 723 4.26 19.44 34.59
C ALA A 723 3.83 18.29 33.65
N GLY A 724 4.52 17.14 33.66
CA GLY A 724 4.18 15.96 32.87
C GLY A 724 4.78 15.92 31.46
N CYS A 725 5.67 16.85 31.11
CA CYS A 725 6.41 16.83 29.85
C CYS A 725 7.77 16.11 30.07
N THR A 726 7.79 14.79 29.85
CA THR A 726 8.97 13.94 30.11
C THR A 726 9.65 13.42 28.84
N ALA A 727 9.00 13.53 27.69
CA ALA A 727 9.55 13.05 26.41
C ALA A 727 10.61 13.99 25.81
N TYR A 728 10.66 15.24 26.30
CA TYR A 728 11.53 16.29 25.77
C TYR A 728 12.23 17.03 26.92
N GLN A 729 13.35 17.66 26.60
CA GLN A 729 14.14 18.47 27.52
C GLN A 729 14.82 19.64 26.79
N PHE A 730 15.16 20.70 27.53
CA PHE A 730 16.09 21.71 27.07
C PHE A 730 17.53 21.18 27.11
N ALA A 731 18.27 21.48 26.05
CA ALA A 731 19.71 21.32 25.94
C ALA A 731 20.35 22.68 25.62
N GLU A 732 21.58 22.90 26.09
CA GLU A 732 22.33 24.10 25.72
C GLU A 732 22.59 24.17 24.21
N ASN A 733 22.51 25.37 23.67
CA ASN A 733 22.82 25.68 22.28
C ASN A 733 23.83 26.84 22.22
N SER A 734 24.63 26.86 21.16
CA SER A 734 25.66 27.88 20.96
C SER A 734 25.08 29.22 20.52
N SER A 735 23.83 29.26 20.05
CA SER A 735 23.15 30.49 19.62
C SER A 735 22.89 31.42 20.81
N ASP A 736 23.11 32.72 20.63
CA ASP A 736 22.71 33.73 21.61
C ASP A 736 21.21 34.09 21.50
N THR A 737 20.62 33.92 20.31
CA THR A 737 19.18 34.12 20.10
C THR A 737 18.38 32.90 20.55
N GLU A 738 18.97 31.71 20.56
CA GLU A 738 18.33 30.47 21.00
C GLU A 738 19.27 29.70 21.93
N PRO A 739 19.52 30.19 23.16
CA PRO A 739 20.55 29.63 24.05
C PRO A 739 20.23 28.23 24.58
N LEU A 740 18.98 27.82 24.54
CA LEU A 740 18.52 26.48 24.84
C LEU A 740 17.69 25.97 23.66
N ILE A 741 17.78 24.69 23.30
CA ILE A 741 16.94 24.08 22.26
C ILE A 741 16.24 22.86 22.81
N ILE A 742 15.12 22.51 22.20
CA ILE A 742 14.32 21.35 22.61
C ILE A 742 14.84 20.11 21.90
N LYS A 743 15.12 19.05 22.67
CA LYS A 743 15.50 17.72 22.15
C LYS A 743 14.72 16.62 22.86
N ALA A 744 14.74 15.42 22.32
CA ALA A 744 14.22 14.24 23.03
C ALA A 744 14.97 14.04 24.36
N ALA A 745 14.24 13.65 25.40
CA ALA A 745 14.83 13.23 26.67
C ALA A 745 15.58 11.90 26.49
N GLU A 746 16.69 11.75 27.21
CA GLU A 746 17.54 10.54 27.20
C GLU A 746 17.07 9.51 28.23
#